data_AF-A0A811MAQ4-F1
#
_entry.id   AF-A0A811MAQ4-F1
#
_cell.length_a   1.000
_cell.length_b   1.000
_cell.length_c   1.000
_cell.angle_alpha   90.00
_cell.angle_beta   90.00
_cell.angle_gamma   90.00
#
_symmetry.space_group_name_H-M   'P 1'
#
loop_
_entity.id
_entity.type
_entity.pdbx_description
1 polymer ?
#
loop_
_entity_poly.entity_id
_entity_poly.type
_entity_poly.pdbx_seq_one_letter_code
_entity_poly.pdbx_strand_id
1 'polypeptide(L)'
;MLLPRGGSGSIAARLIGGGCLLDGAALYSMVRSGDNVTCKLASNAQLLDLLRASRLVKLFMVVGRRELNVREMSAAVNTGKEEMLAAVNTGEEMIATVNTIKEEMLGVVNTGEEDMPAAVNIGEEVMPTAVDNDLETLDKGFAWAEAPKYGETIAGPPMAIEEENEHFMTAGCDPDGDEPTGTNEEWSFACSGGVGVGGGGEMASEAKDVGILAMDIYFPPNCVLQEELETHDGVSKGKYTIGLGQESMAFCTEVEDVISMSLTVVKSLLKNYNIDPKCIGRLEVGSETVIDKSKSIKTWLMQIFEESGNTDIEGVDSSNACYGGTAALFNCVNWVESNSWDGRYGLVVCTDSAVYAEGPARPTGGAAAIALLIGPNAPISFESRYRGSHMAHVYDFYKPDLTSEYPVVDGKLSQTCYLMALDSCYNVFCKKYEKHEGKQFSTFDADYVVFHSPYNKLVQKSFARLYYNDFLRNCSTVDEESREKLAPYAGLSSEESYQSRDLEKASQQVAKNLYESKVQPTTLIPKQVGNMYTASLYAALASIIHNRHETLAGQRIVMFSYGSGLTSTMFSFKINEGQHPFSLLNIANIMDVSKKLKARHVVPPKKFVEALKLMEHRYGAKDFVTSQDTSLLSAGTYYLTHVDSMYRRFYDVKGDAVTTAMSNGH
;
A
#
# COMPACT_ATOMS: atom_id res chain seq x y z
N MET A 1 -29.48 10.33 -64.04
CA MET A 1 -30.83 9.74 -63.84
C MET A 1 -30.65 8.58 -62.86
N LEU A 2 -31.37 8.63 -61.74
CA LEU A 2 -31.55 7.63 -60.66
C LEU A 2 -30.40 7.38 -59.65
N LEU A 3 -30.81 7.48 -58.37
CA LEU A 3 -30.11 7.32 -57.08
C LEU A 3 -29.76 5.83 -56.78
N PRO A 4 -28.94 5.54 -55.74
CA PRO A 4 -29.53 5.26 -54.43
C PRO A 4 -28.80 5.89 -53.22
N ARG A 5 -29.52 5.78 -52.10
CA ARG A 5 -29.37 6.36 -50.77
C ARG A 5 -28.15 5.86 -49.96
N GLY A 6 -27.71 6.72 -49.05
CA GLY A 6 -27.48 6.38 -47.63
C GLY A 6 -26.27 5.51 -47.30
N GLY A 7 -25.18 6.16 -46.92
CA GLY A 7 -24.06 5.54 -46.20
C GLY A 7 -23.43 6.57 -45.27
N SER A 8 -23.59 6.37 -43.96
CA SER A 8 -22.90 7.07 -42.89
C SER A 8 -21.41 6.75 -42.97
N GLY A 9 -20.62 7.69 -43.48
CA GLY A 9 -19.17 7.64 -43.53
C GLY A 9 -18.55 8.61 -42.52
N SER A 10 -17.68 8.06 -41.68
CA SER A 10 -16.73 8.72 -40.78
C SER A 10 -16.15 10.05 -41.30
N ILE A 11 -16.24 11.12 -40.49
CA ILE A 11 -15.55 12.39 -40.71
C ILE A 11 -14.13 12.27 -40.14
N ALA A 12 -13.17 11.99 -41.02
CA ALA A 12 -11.75 12.05 -40.70
C ALA A 12 -11.22 13.48 -40.96
N ALA A 13 -10.83 14.20 -39.91
CA ALA A 13 -10.18 15.50 -40.04
C ALA A 13 -8.72 15.32 -40.51
N ARG A 14 -8.43 15.63 -41.78
CA ARG A 14 -7.06 15.80 -42.28
C ARG A 14 -6.65 17.26 -42.16
N LEU A 15 -5.66 17.54 -41.32
CA LEU A 15 -4.92 18.81 -41.32
C LEU A 15 -3.89 18.79 -42.46
N ILE A 16 -4.28 19.27 -43.64
CA ILE A 16 -3.32 19.64 -44.69
C ILE A 16 -3.64 21.08 -45.10
N GLY A 17 -2.72 22.00 -44.83
CA GLY A 17 -2.59 23.33 -45.42
C GLY A 17 -3.87 24.12 -45.72
N GLY A 18 -4.24 25.02 -44.79
CA GLY A 18 -5.09 26.17 -45.10
C GLY A 18 -6.56 25.87 -45.40
N GLY A 19 -7.34 25.60 -44.36
CA GLY A 19 -8.81 25.59 -44.38
C GLY A 19 -9.41 24.27 -43.90
N CYS A 20 -10.20 24.31 -42.82
CA CYS A 20 -11.00 23.17 -42.36
C CYS A 20 -12.48 23.51 -42.58
N LEU A 21 -13.11 22.87 -43.57
CA LEU A 21 -14.57 22.83 -43.72
C LEU A 21 -15.07 21.59 -42.96
N LEU A 22 -15.79 21.80 -41.86
CA LEU A 22 -16.60 20.77 -41.22
C LEU A 22 -17.94 20.75 -41.95
N ASP A 23 -18.16 19.72 -42.78
CA ASP A 23 -19.44 19.51 -43.43
C ASP A 23 -20.42 18.94 -42.40
N GLY A 24 -21.31 19.81 -41.90
CA GLY A 24 -22.27 19.48 -40.86
C GLY A 24 -22.63 20.64 -39.93
N ALA A 25 -23.16 21.73 -40.51
CA ALA A 25 -23.98 22.75 -39.85
C ALA A 25 -23.50 23.35 -38.49
N ALA A 26 -22.46 24.19 -38.53
CA ALA A 26 -22.41 25.49 -37.85
C ALA A 26 -21.18 26.28 -38.35
N LEU A 27 -21.39 27.33 -39.14
CA LEU A 27 -20.31 28.24 -39.54
C LEU A 27 -19.81 29.01 -38.32
N TYR A 28 -18.67 28.61 -37.78
CA TYR A 28 -17.91 29.40 -36.81
C TYR A 28 -17.07 30.43 -37.56
N SER A 29 -17.22 31.73 -37.26
CA SER A 29 -16.24 32.72 -37.71
C SER A 29 -15.00 32.59 -36.82
N MET A 30 -13.98 31.91 -37.32
CA MET A 30 -12.69 31.79 -36.62
C MET A 30 -11.69 32.78 -37.20
N VAL A 31 -11.07 33.57 -36.33
CA VAL A 31 -9.96 34.45 -36.68
C VAL A 31 -8.70 33.88 -36.05
N ARG A 32 -7.72 33.54 -36.88
CA ARG A 32 -6.41 33.09 -36.43
C ARG A 32 -5.43 34.26 -36.49
N SER A 33 -4.74 34.50 -35.38
CA SER A 33 -3.66 35.48 -35.29
C SER A 33 -2.48 34.82 -34.58
N GLY A 34 -1.46 34.40 -35.35
CA GLY A 34 -0.35 33.61 -34.84
C GLY A 34 -0.76 32.20 -34.39
N ASP A 35 -0.31 31.80 -33.20
CA ASP A 35 -0.64 30.52 -32.58
C ASP A 35 -1.99 30.53 -31.84
N ASN A 36 -2.69 31.67 -31.85
CA ASN A 36 -3.98 31.84 -31.19
C ASN A 36 -5.12 31.69 -32.20
N VAL A 37 -6.14 30.91 -31.82
CA VAL A 37 -7.41 30.83 -32.54
C VAL A 37 -8.50 31.43 -31.68
N THR A 38 -9.20 32.42 -32.24
CA THR A 38 -10.34 33.08 -31.60
C THR A 38 -11.61 32.74 -32.37
N CYS A 39 -12.65 32.30 -31.67
CA CYS A 39 -13.94 31.94 -32.27
C CYS A 39 -15.07 32.72 -31.60
N LYS A 40 -15.99 33.26 -32.40
CA LYS A 40 -17.20 33.93 -31.89
C LYS A 40 -18.34 32.90 -31.79
N LEU A 41 -18.89 32.72 -30.59
CA LEU A 41 -20.01 31.81 -30.34
C LEU A 41 -21.31 32.61 -30.21
N ALA A 42 -22.35 32.17 -30.91
CA ALA A 42 -23.65 32.86 -30.96
C ALA A 42 -24.69 32.27 -30.00
N SER A 43 -24.42 31.12 -29.36
CA SER A 43 -25.32 30.52 -28.38
C SER A 43 -24.62 29.53 -27.44
N ASN A 44 -25.27 29.22 -26.31
CA ASN A 44 -24.80 28.22 -25.34
C ASN A 44 -24.74 26.80 -25.92
N ALA A 45 -25.54 26.49 -26.94
CA ALA A 45 -25.51 25.19 -27.62
C ALA A 45 -24.18 25.00 -28.39
N GLN A 46 -23.68 26.05 -29.03
CA GLN A 46 -22.40 26.04 -29.74
C GLN A 46 -21.20 25.89 -28.80
N LEU A 47 -21.28 26.45 -27.58
CA LEU A 47 -20.28 26.23 -26.55
C LEU A 47 -20.26 24.75 -26.11
N LEU A 48 -21.43 24.15 -25.90
CA LEU A 48 -21.55 22.73 -25.54
C LEU A 48 -21.03 21.79 -26.63
N ASP A 49 -21.26 22.10 -27.90
CA ASP A 49 -20.73 21.31 -29.02
C ASP A 49 -19.20 21.42 -29.13
N LEU A 50 -18.62 22.61 -28.87
CA LEU A 50 -17.17 22.80 -28.79
C LEU A 50 -16.55 21.98 -27.63
N LEU A 51 -17.21 21.99 -26.47
CA LEU A 51 -16.80 21.21 -25.29
C LEU A 51 -16.88 19.70 -25.51
N ARG A 52 -17.82 19.24 -26.34
CA ARG A 52 -17.96 17.83 -26.72
C ARG A 52 -16.93 17.39 -27.76
N ALA A 53 -16.58 18.28 -28.68
CA ALA A 53 -15.63 18.00 -29.76
C ALA A 53 -14.16 18.02 -29.30
N SER A 54 -13.83 18.76 -28.23
CA SER A 54 -12.47 18.83 -27.70
C SER A 54 -12.28 17.91 -26.49
N ARG A 55 -11.48 16.85 -26.65
CA ARG A 55 -11.05 15.96 -25.54
C ARG A 55 -10.26 16.69 -24.42
N LEU A 56 -9.96 17.98 -24.58
CA LEU A 56 -9.15 18.78 -23.66
C LEU A 56 -9.95 19.66 -22.68
N VAL A 57 -11.29 19.70 -22.73
CA VAL A 57 -12.11 20.60 -21.87
C VAL A 57 -13.09 19.86 -20.95
N LYS A 58 -12.59 18.85 -20.23
CA LYS A 58 -13.37 18.07 -19.24
C LYS A 58 -12.83 18.18 -17.80
N LEU A 59 -12.30 19.34 -17.40
CA LEU A 59 -11.87 19.58 -16.02
C LEU A 59 -12.48 20.89 -15.46
N PHE A 60 -13.18 20.76 -14.33
CA PHE A 60 -13.62 21.77 -13.34
C PHE A 60 -14.99 22.46 -13.48
N MET A 61 -15.86 22.27 -12.47
CA MET A 61 -16.71 23.30 -11.85
C MET A 61 -17.27 22.88 -10.47
N VAL A 62 -17.09 23.70 -9.42
CA VAL A 62 -17.98 23.81 -8.22
C VAL A 62 -18.06 25.27 -7.68
N VAL A 63 -19.25 25.88 -7.84
CA VAL A 63 -20.13 26.75 -6.99
C VAL A 63 -19.62 27.90 -6.05
N GLY A 64 -20.32 29.08 -6.08
CA GLY A 64 -20.67 29.90 -4.87
C GLY A 64 -20.67 31.46 -4.97
N ARG A 65 -21.65 32.17 -4.38
CA ARG A 65 -21.98 33.65 -4.42
C ARG A 65 -20.98 34.53 -3.61
N ARG A 66 -20.73 35.86 -3.74
CA ARG A 66 -21.60 37.08 -3.81
C ARG A 66 -20.74 38.39 -3.94
N GLU A 67 -21.23 39.38 -4.72
CA GLU A 67 -21.11 40.88 -4.68
C GLU A 67 -19.78 41.71 -4.59
N LEU A 68 -19.53 42.46 -5.70
CA LEU A 68 -19.27 43.93 -5.86
C LEU A 68 -17.87 44.47 -6.32
N ASN A 69 -17.96 45.20 -7.45
CA ASN A 69 -17.31 46.47 -7.89
C ASN A 69 -15.92 46.57 -8.58
N VAL A 70 -15.97 46.54 -9.92
CA VAL A 70 -15.36 47.41 -10.98
C VAL A 70 -13.89 47.90 -10.91
N ARG A 71 -13.06 47.46 -11.87
CA ARG A 71 -12.49 48.19 -13.06
C ARG A 71 -11.15 47.52 -13.50
N GLU A 72 -11.13 47.02 -14.74
CA GLU A 72 -9.97 46.59 -15.57
C GLU A 72 -8.81 45.80 -14.90
N MET A 73 -8.61 44.52 -15.27
CA MET A 73 -7.29 43.87 -15.15
C MET A 73 -7.10 42.65 -16.08
N SER A 74 -5.92 42.58 -16.72
CA SER A 74 -5.36 41.44 -17.45
C SER A 74 -4.75 40.41 -16.49
N ALA A 75 -4.92 39.11 -16.73
CA ALA A 75 -4.23 38.07 -15.96
C ALA A 75 -3.52 37.06 -16.87
N ALA A 76 -2.20 36.97 -16.72
CA ALA A 76 -1.37 35.84 -17.11
C ALA A 76 -1.26 34.90 -15.90
N VAL A 77 -1.32 33.57 -16.11
CA VAL A 77 -1.06 32.60 -15.04
C VAL A 77 0.23 31.85 -15.36
N ASN A 78 1.23 32.06 -14.52
CA ASN A 78 2.36 31.16 -14.30
C ASN A 78 2.28 30.66 -12.85
N THR A 79 2.82 29.48 -12.61
CA THR A 79 2.67 28.60 -11.44
C THR A 79 2.69 29.26 -10.05
N GLY A 80 1.75 28.87 -9.19
CA GLY A 80 1.91 28.84 -7.73
C GLY A 80 1.31 30.02 -6.95
N LYS A 81 0.53 29.64 -5.92
CA LYS A 81 0.01 30.40 -4.76
C LYS A 81 -0.99 31.54 -5.01
N GLU A 82 -2.07 31.40 -4.25
CA GLU A 82 -2.94 32.44 -3.69
C GLU A 82 -3.82 33.27 -4.65
N GLU A 83 -5.10 33.28 -4.27
CA GLU A 83 -6.15 34.25 -4.62
C GLU A 83 -6.88 34.13 -5.98
N MET A 84 -8.21 34.25 -5.86
CA MET A 84 -9.24 34.12 -6.89
C MET A 84 -9.18 35.22 -7.96
N LEU A 85 -9.86 35.02 -9.11
CA LEU A 85 -10.55 36.12 -9.82
C LEU A 85 -11.72 35.59 -10.68
N ALA A 86 -12.84 36.32 -10.63
CA ALA A 86 -14.19 35.93 -11.03
C ALA A 86 -14.52 36.23 -12.51
N ALA A 87 -15.41 35.42 -13.11
CA ALA A 87 -16.14 35.79 -14.34
C ALA A 87 -17.52 36.36 -13.96
N VAL A 88 -17.76 37.64 -14.24
CA VAL A 88 -19.07 38.29 -14.15
C VAL A 88 -19.73 38.27 -15.53
N ASN A 89 -21.01 37.90 -15.57
CA ASN A 89 -21.83 37.98 -16.78
C ASN A 89 -22.18 39.44 -17.05
N THR A 90 -21.40 40.14 -17.87
CA THR A 90 -21.83 41.38 -18.49
C THR A 90 -22.64 40.99 -19.72
N GLY A 91 -23.92 41.37 -19.74
CA GLY A 91 -24.77 41.18 -20.90
C GLY A 91 -24.05 41.67 -22.17
N GLU A 92 -24.06 40.78 -23.16
CA GLU A 92 -23.49 40.88 -24.51
C GLU A 92 -22.01 40.45 -24.67
N GLU A 93 -21.87 39.26 -25.28
CA GLU A 93 -20.68 38.62 -25.88
C GLU A 93 -19.75 37.75 -25.01
N MET A 94 -19.61 36.47 -25.39
CA MET A 94 -18.61 35.51 -24.89
C MET A 94 -17.46 35.37 -25.89
N ILE A 95 -16.21 35.58 -25.45
CA ILE A 95 -15.00 35.36 -26.25
C ILE A 95 -14.12 34.32 -25.52
N ALA A 96 -13.75 33.24 -26.21
CA ALA A 96 -12.84 32.22 -25.71
C ALA A 96 -11.55 32.20 -26.55
N THR A 97 -10.38 32.14 -25.89
CA THR A 97 -9.06 32.06 -26.53
C THR A 97 -8.34 30.81 -26.03
N VAL A 98 -7.80 29.99 -26.94
CA VAL A 98 -7.07 28.75 -26.61
C VAL A 98 -5.67 28.80 -27.23
N ASN A 99 -4.64 28.55 -26.42
CA ASN A 99 -3.25 28.38 -26.89
C ASN A 99 -2.94 26.88 -27.01
N THR A 100 -2.47 26.43 -28.16
CA THR A 100 -2.04 25.04 -28.37
C THR A 100 -0.52 24.93 -28.32
N ILE A 101 0.00 24.09 -27.41
CA ILE A 101 1.41 23.67 -27.39
C ILE A 101 1.50 22.31 -28.10
N LYS A 102 2.41 22.19 -29.08
CA LYS A 102 2.64 20.96 -29.84
C LYS A 102 3.37 19.92 -29.00
N GLU A 103 2.78 18.74 -28.84
CA GLU A 103 3.53 17.49 -28.70
C GLU A 103 2.92 16.43 -29.62
N GLU A 104 3.80 15.74 -30.35
CA GLU A 104 3.49 14.72 -31.35
C GLU A 104 3.06 13.41 -30.67
N MET A 105 1.92 12.85 -31.07
CA MET A 105 1.64 11.42 -30.90
C MET A 105 1.16 10.81 -32.22
N LEU A 106 1.96 9.86 -32.71
CA LEU A 106 1.62 8.89 -33.74
C LEU A 106 0.55 7.93 -33.22
N GLY A 107 -0.45 7.65 -34.07
CA GLY A 107 -1.53 6.68 -33.85
C GLY A 107 -1.02 5.25 -33.67
N VAL A 108 -1.86 4.31 -33.23
CA VAL A 108 -2.91 3.72 -34.06
C VAL A 108 -4.19 3.45 -33.25
N VAL A 109 -5.30 3.88 -33.83
CA VAL A 109 -6.68 3.57 -33.46
C VAL A 109 -7.05 2.23 -34.10
N ASN A 110 -7.69 1.32 -33.36
CA ASN A 110 -8.58 0.35 -33.96
C ASN A 110 -9.96 0.47 -33.31
N THR A 111 -10.92 0.80 -34.17
CA THR A 111 -12.33 1.07 -33.89
C THR A 111 -13.14 -0.18 -34.22
N GLY A 112 -13.89 -0.68 -33.25
CA GLY A 112 -15.00 -1.61 -33.47
C GLY A 112 -16.16 -1.16 -32.61
N GLU A 113 -17.15 -0.50 -33.23
CA GLU A 113 -18.44 -0.19 -32.63
C GLU A 113 -19.30 -1.45 -32.53
N GLU A 114 -20.03 -1.53 -31.43
CA GLU A 114 -20.97 -2.59 -31.07
C GLU A 114 -22.25 -2.49 -31.90
N ASP A 115 -22.63 -3.61 -32.52
CA ASP A 115 -24.03 -3.94 -32.78
C ASP A 115 -24.52 -4.83 -31.64
N MET A 116 -25.58 -4.42 -30.92
CA MET A 116 -26.30 -5.29 -29.98
C MET A 116 -27.24 -6.24 -30.74
N PRO A 117 -27.15 -7.57 -30.54
CA PRO A 117 -28.28 -8.46 -30.76
C PRO A 117 -28.97 -8.80 -29.44
N ALA A 118 -30.29 -8.97 -29.56
CA ALA A 118 -31.23 -9.37 -28.54
C ALA A 118 -30.83 -10.67 -27.80
N ALA A 119 -31.30 -10.75 -26.55
CA ALA A 119 -31.20 -11.91 -25.69
C ALA A 119 -31.55 -13.23 -26.41
N VAL A 120 -30.61 -14.16 -26.40
CA VAL A 120 -30.85 -15.57 -26.72
C VAL A 120 -30.50 -16.39 -25.48
N ASN A 121 -31.55 -16.89 -24.83
CA ASN A 121 -31.48 -17.96 -23.84
C ASN A 121 -30.98 -19.24 -24.52
N ILE A 122 -29.85 -19.80 -24.08
CA ILE A 122 -29.50 -21.19 -24.36
C ILE A 122 -28.67 -21.78 -23.20
N GLY A 123 -29.26 -22.72 -22.45
CA GLY A 123 -28.56 -23.88 -21.90
C GLY A 123 -28.03 -23.83 -20.47
N GLU A 124 -28.92 -23.85 -19.47
CA GLU A 124 -28.70 -24.71 -18.29
C GLU A 124 -29.08 -26.15 -18.67
N GLU A 125 -28.35 -27.15 -18.15
CA GLU A 125 -28.76 -28.55 -17.88
C GLU A 125 -27.49 -29.38 -17.49
N VAL A 126 -27.39 -30.31 -16.50
CA VAL A 126 -28.25 -31.14 -15.61
C VAL A 126 -27.34 -31.56 -14.40
N MET A 127 -27.64 -31.33 -13.09
CA MET A 127 -28.47 -32.09 -12.10
C MET A 127 -27.93 -33.51 -11.71
N PRO A 128 -28.10 -34.04 -10.44
CA PRO A 128 -29.40 -34.12 -9.76
C PRO A 128 -29.49 -33.97 -8.21
N THR A 129 -30.60 -33.32 -7.82
CA THR A 129 -31.61 -33.65 -6.78
C THR A 129 -31.24 -33.80 -5.29
N ALA A 130 -31.77 -32.91 -4.46
CA ALA A 130 -32.80 -33.27 -3.47
C ALA A 130 -33.72 -32.05 -3.23
N VAL A 131 -35.01 -32.30 -3.32
CA VAL A 131 -36.12 -31.35 -3.19
C VAL A 131 -36.54 -31.36 -1.72
N ASP A 132 -36.71 -30.19 -1.12
CA ASP A 132 -37.81 -29.94 -0.20
C ASP A 132 -38.24 -28.48 -0.33
N ASN A 133 -39.47 -28.33 -0.81
CA ASN A 133 -40.21 -27.07 -0.84
C ASN A 133 -40.81 -26.85 0.53
N ASP A 134 -40.69 -25.63 1.06
CA ASP A 134 -41.78 -24.93 1.75
C ASP A 134 -41.29 -23.54 2.13
N LEU A 135 -41.90 -22.50 1.54
CA LEU A 135 -42.25 -21.22 2.15
C LEU A 135 -42.63 -20.18 1.07
N GLU A 136 -43.81 -20.36 0.48
CA GLU A 136 -44.67 -19.19 0.23
C GLU A 136 -45.31 -18.81 1.55
N THR A 137 -44.96 -17.64 2.10
CA THR A 137 -45.82 -16.68 2.80
C THR A 137 -44.96 -15.76 3.65
N LEU A 138 -44.83 -14.49 3.23
CA LEU A 138 -44.90 -13.28 4.07
C LEU A 138 -44.45 -12.07 3.26
N ASP A 139 -45.30 -11.67 2.31
CA ASP A 139 -45.29 -10.31 1.78
C ASP A 139 -46.12 -9.43 2.72
N LYS A 140 -45.45 -8.71 3.63
CA LYS A 140 -46.02 -7.58 4.37
C LYS A 140 -44.97 -6.51 4.63
N GLY A 141 -44.92 -5.54 3.72
CA GLY A 141 -44.81 -4.11 4.03
C GLY A 141 -43.47 -3.61 4.56
N PHE A 142 -42.58 -3.20 3.66
CA PHE A 142 -41.56 -2.20 3.95
C PHE A 142 -41.84 -0.94 3.13
N ALA A 143 -42.23 0.14 3.82
CA ALA A 143 -42.28 1.48 3.26
C ALA A 143 -40.86 2.06 3.27
N TRP A 144 -40.42 2.61 2.14
CA TRP A 144 -39.16 3.36 2.05
C TRP A 144 -39.27 4.61 2.92
N ALA A 145 -38.38 4.76 3.90
CA ALA A 145 -38.24 6.00 4.65
C ALA A 145 -37.66 7.09 3.72
N GLU A 146 -38.18 8.32 3.84
CA GLU A 146 -37.79 9.46 3.02
C GLU A 146 -36.29 9.78 3.14
N ALA A 147 -35.70 10.23 2.03
CA ALA A 147 -34.30 10.63 1.95
C ALA A 147 -33.98 11.76 2.96
N PRO A 148 -32.87 11.66 3.73
CA PRO A 148 -32.54 12.67 4.73
C PRO A 148 -32.15 14.00 4.07
N LYS A 149 -32.72 15.10 4.57
CA LYS A 149 -32.32 16.46 4.21
C LYS A 149 -30.94 16.75 4.80
N TYR A 150 -29.97 16.99 3.94
CA TYR A 150 -28.62 17.41 4.32
C TYR A 150 -28.63 18.83 4.92
N GLY A 151 -28.03 18.99 6.09
CA GLY A 151 -27.63 20.30 6.62
C GLY A 151 -28.11 20.63 8.03
N GLU A 152 -27.64 19.90 9.05
CA GLU A 152 -27.54 20.41 10.43
C GLU A 152 -26.32 19.76 11.10
N THR A 153 -25.26 20.55 11.31
CA THR A 153 -24.14 20.18 12.20
C THR A 153 -24.54 20.56 13.63
N ILE A 154 -24.54 19.59 14.55
CA ILE A 154 -24.66 19.82 15.98
C ILE A 154 -23.30 20.32 16.50
N ALA A 155 -23.05 21.62 16.35
CA ALA A 155 -22.05 22.30 17.14
C ALA A 155 -22.54 22.33 18.60
N GLY A 156 -21.69 21.93 19.54
CA GLY A 156 -21.95 22.04 20.98
C GLY A 156 -22.24 23.47 21.42
N PRO A 157 -22.77 23.66 22.64
CA PRO A 157 -23.20 24.97 23.11
C PRO A 157 -22.03 25.97 23.17
N PRO A 158 -22.29 27.27 22.96
CA PRO A 158 -21.27 28.30 22.92
C PRO A 158 -20.60 28.46 24.30
N MET A 159 -19.25 28.57 24.28
CA MET A 159 -18.48 28.94 25.47
C MET A 159 -18.92 30.32 25.98
N ALA A 160 -19.12 30.40 27.29
CA ALA A 160 -19.34 31.66 28.00
C ALA A 160 -18.08 32.53 27.89
N ILE A 161 -18.31 33.80 27.56
CA ILE A 161 -17.33 34.88 27.61
C ILE A 161 -17.23 35.29 29.09
N GLU A 162 -16.15 34.91 29.77
CA GLU A 162 -15.60 35.58 30.95
C GLU A 162 -14.32 34.86 31.41
N GLU A 163 -13.17 35.45 31.06
CA GLU A 163 -11.87 35.48 31.78
C GLU A 163 -10.73 35.71 30.77
N GLU A 164 -10.74 36.89 30.14
CA GLU A 164 -9.50 37.55 29.73
C GLU A 164 -8.94 38.25 30.97
N ASN A 165 -7.97 37.63 31.65
CA ASN A 165 -6.85 38.30 32.29
C ASN A 165 -5.87 37.26 32.83
N GLU A 166 -4.58 37.60 32.73
CA GLU A 166 -3.43 36.89 33.31
C GLU A 166 -2.83 35.75 32.46
N HIS A 167 -1.90 36.11 31.57
CA HIS A 167 -0.45 35.79 31.67
C HIS A 167 0.24 36.11 30.34
N PHE A 168 0.47 37.40 30.09
CA PHE A 168 1.51 37.82 29.14
C PHE A 168 2.86 37.58 29.81
N MET A 169 3.54 36.49 29.47
CA MET A 169 4.99 36.39 29.71
C MET A 169 5.71 37.16 28.61
N THR A 170 6.22 38.33 28.98
CA THR A 170 7.13 39.16 28.21
C THR A 170 8.37 38.39 27.77
N ALA A 171 8.80 38.62 26.53
CA ALA A 171 10.09 38.19 26.01
C ALA A 171 11.22 38.73 26.90
N GLY A 172 11.84 37.84 27.68
CA GLY A 172 13.10 38.10 28.37
C GLY A 172 14.24 37.89 27.39
N CYS A 173 14.95 38.97 27.04
CA CYS A 173 16.28 38.90 26.48
C CYS A 173 17.21 38.31 27.54
N ASP A 174 17.90 37.23 27.21
CA ASP A 174 19.06 36.76 27.96
C ASP A 174 20.25 37.72 27.68
N PRO A 175 20.82 38.41 28.68
CA PRO A 175 21.93 39.33 28.49
C PRO A 175 23.30 38.65 28.44
N ASP A 176 23.40 37.35 28.73
CA ASP A 176 24.67 36.63 28.79
C ASP A 176 24.73 35.60 27.65
N GLY A 177 25.22 36.05 26.50
CA GLY A 177 25.41 35.26 25.29
C GLY A 177 26.46 34.16 25.45
N ASP A 178 26.05 33.03 26.02
CA ASP A 178 26.74 31.76 25.89
C ASP A 178 26.00 30.89 24.87
N GLU A 179 26.55 30.83 23.64
CA GLU A 179 26.21 29.79 22.67
C GLU A 179 26.44 28.41 23.31
N PRO A 180 25.56 27.40 23.14
CA PRO A 180 25.91 26.05 23.50
C PRO A 180 26.86 25.50 22.42
N THR A 181 28.12 25.93 22.42
CA THR A 181 29.21 25.22 21.77
C THR A 181 29.49 23.97 22.58
N GLY A 182 28.79 22.89 22.23
CA GLY A 182 28.87 21.63 22.97
C GLY A 182 28.13 20.49 22.28
N THR A 183 28.11 20.44 20.95
CA THR A 183 27.86 19.18 20.24
C THR A 183 29.08 18.29 20.46
N ASN A 184 29.02 17.48 21.51
CA ASN A 184 30.01 16.45 21.83
C ASN A 184 30.29 15.58 20.60
N GLU A 185 31.51 15.68 20.07
CA GLU A 185 32.10 14.78 19.07
C GLU A 185 32.15 13.30 19.53
N GLU A 186 31.82 13.02 20.80
CA GLU A 186 31.71 11.66 21.35
C GLU A 186 30.41 10.91 20.94
N TRP A 187 29.32 11.60 20.57
CA TRP A 187 28.05 10.92 20.23
C TRP A 187 28.04 10.30 18.84
N SER A 188 28.71 10.95 17.88
CA SER A 188 28.90 10.43 16.52
C SER A 188 29.56 9.05 16.55
N PHE A 189 30.50 8.87 17.49
CA PHE A 189 31.30 7.66 17.63
C PHE A 189 30.54 6.47 18.22
N ALA A 190 29.47 6.71 18.99
CA ALA A 190 28.68 5.65 19.63
C ALA A 190 27.64 5.04 18.67
N CYS A 191 27.08 5.84 17.75
CA CYS A 191 26.13 5.34 16.76
C CYS A 191 26.82 4.81 15.48
N SER A 192 28.05 5.22 15.18
CA SER A 192 28.91 4.59 14.17
C SER A 192 29.60 3.35 14.76
N GLY A 193 29.07 2.15 14.52
CA GLY A 193 29.76 0.91 14.88
C GLY A 193 31.24 0.95 14.47
N GLY A 194 32.13 0.71 15.43
CA GLY A 194 33.56 1.06 15.37
C GLY A 194 34.25 0.80 14.02
N VAL A 195 34.57 1.88 13.32
CA VAL A 195 35.55 1.90 12.23
C VAL A 195 36.81 2.58 12.78
N GLY A 196 37.93 1.85 12.80
CA GLY A 196 39.20 2.35 13.31
C GLY A 196 39.69 3.59 12.55
N VAL A 197 39.96 4.67 13.28
CA VAL A 197 40.42 5.95 12.75
C VAL A 197 41.91 5.87 12.41
N GLY A 198 42.23 5.89 11.12
CA GLY A 198 43.49 6.43 10.60
C GLY A 198 43.25 7.87 10.17
N GLY A 199 43.90 8.84 10.83
CA GLY A 199 43.57 10.26 10.73
C GLY A 199 43.75 10.88 9.34
N GLY A 200 42.84 11.80 9.01
CA GLY A 200 42.96 12.74 7.90
C GLY A 200 41.62 13.22 7.34
N GLY A 201 41.08 14.33 7.88
CA GLY A 201 40.06 15.20 7.28
C GLY A 201 38.70 14.55 6.98
N GLU A 202 37.76 14.62 7.92
CA GLU A 202 36.37 14.18 7.71
C GLU A 202 35.65 15.05 6.67
N MET A 203 35.65 14.60 5.42
CA MET A 203 34.48 14.79 4.57
C MET A 203 33.35 13.99 5.21
N ALA A 204 32.20 14.63 5.48
CA ALA A 204 30.97 13.95 5.89
C ALA A 204 30.80 12.69 5.04
N SER A 205 30.82 11.50 5.67
CA SER A 205 30.78 10.25 4.92
C SER A 205 29.45 10.18 4.18
N GLU A 206 29.50 10.30 2.86
CA GLU A 206 28.33 10.12 2.00
C GLU A 206 27.60 8.82 2.38
N ALA A 207 26.30 8.90 2.65
CA ALA A 207 25.49 7.73 3.03
C ALA A 207 25.46 6.75 1.85
N LYS A 208 26.32 5.74 1.90
CA LYS A 208 26.44 4.69 0.87
C LYS A 208 25.69 3.45 1.29
N ASP A 209 25.20 2.71 0.30
CA ASP A 209 24.53 1.42 0.48
C ASP A 209 23.42 1.48 1.55
N VAL A 210 22.62 2.55 1.52
CA VAL A 210 21.52 2.76 2.46
C VAL A 210 20.49 1.64 2.30
N GLY A 211 20.07 1.05 3.41
CA GLY A 211 19.09 -0.02 3.40
C GLY A 211 18.83 -0.62 4.77
N ILE A 212 18.39 -1.88 4.78
CA ILE A 212 17.98 -2.58 6.00
C ILE A 212 19.22 -3.17 6.70
N LEU A 213 19.54 -2.63 7.87
CA LEU A 213 20.62 -3.08 8.76
C LEU A 213 20.22 -4.25 9.64
N ALA A 214 19.01 -4.18 10.19
CA ALA A 214 18.47 -5.16 11.11
C ALA A 214 16.97 -5.35 10.88
N MET A 215 16.48 -6.55 11.18
CA MET A 215 15.07 -6.89 11.07
C MET A 215 14.65 -7.80 12.22
N ASP A 216 13.44 -7.59 12.74
CA ASP A 216 12.75 -8.53 13.63
C ASP A 216 11.27 -8.60 13.25
N ILE A 217 10.62 -9.71 13.63
CA ILE A 217 9.22 -10.02 13.33
C ILE A 217 8.50 -10.53 14.58
N TYR A 218 7.29 -10.04 14.78
CA TYR A 218 6.34 -10.58 15.74
C TYR A 218 5.07 -11.04 15.02
N PHE A 219 4.54 -12.20 15.38
CA PHE A 219 3.19 -12.61 15.04
C PHE A 219 2.55 -13.28 16.26
N PRO A 220 1.23 -13.14 16.47
CA PRO A 220 0.54 -13.77 17.59
C PRO A 220 0.81 -15.29 17.63
N PRO A 221 0.98 -15.87 18.82
CA PRO A 221 1.24 -17.30 18.94
C PRO A 221 -0.01 -18.14 18.63
N ASN A 222 -1.21 -17.55 18.71
CA ASN A 222 -2.47 -18.22 18.38
C ASN A 222 -2.63 -18.37 16.86
N CYS A 223 -2.92 -19.59 16.40
CA CYS A 223 -3.23 -19.82 14.99
C CYS A 223 -4.32 -20.88 14.78
N VAL A 224 -5.04 -20.79 13.67
CA VAL A 224 -5.98 -21.82 13.19
C VAL A 224 -5.39 -22.53 11.98
N LEU A 225 -5.53 -23.86 11.90
CA LEU A 225 -5.10 -24.64 10.73
C LEU A 225 -6.12 -24.52 9.60
N GLN A 226 -5.64 -24.30 8.37
CA GLN A 226 -6.51 -24.11 7.22
C GLN A 226 -7.30 -25.38 6.86
N GLU A 227 -6.71 -26.58 7.03
CA GLU A 227 -7.42 -27.85 6.80
C GLU A 227 -8.58 -28.05 7.80
N GLU A 228 -8.38 -27.65 9.06
CA GLU A 228 -9.46 -27.69 10.07
C GLU A 228 -10.54 -26.65 9.75
N LEU A 229 -10.15 -25.46 9.28
CA LEU A 229 -11.07 -24.42 8.87
C LEU A 229 -11.87 -24.81 7.62
N GLU A 230 -11.29 -25.54 6.67
CA GLU A 230 -12.01 -26.12 5.52
C GLU A 230 -13.16 -27.02 6.00
N THR A 231 -12.88 -27.87 6.97
CA THR A 231 -13.85 -28.80 7.55
C THR A 231 -14.95 -28.04 8.31
N HIS A 232 -14.56 -27.04 9.10
CA HIS A 232 -15.49 -26.21 9.87
C HIS A 232 -16.44 -25.41 8.96
N ASP A 233 -15.93 -24.83 7.89
CA ASP A 233 -16.71 -24.00 6.96
C ASP A 233 -17.53 -24.82 5.95
N GLY A 234 -17.43 -26.17 5.99
CA GLY A 234 -18.16 -27.05 5.09
C GLY A 234 -17.73 -26.93 3.62
N VAL A 235 -16.47 -26.55 3.36
CA VAL A 235 -15.94 -26.42 2.00
C VAL A 235 -15.17 -27.66 1.56
N SER A 236 -14.94 -27.79 0.25
CA SER A 236 -14.17 -28.91 -0.30
C SER A 236 -12.73 -28.94 0.24
N LYS A 237 -12.23 -30.13 0.58
CA LYS A 237 -10.83 -30.35 0.93
C LYS A 237 -9.89 -29.75 -0.13
N GLY A 238 -8.89 -28.99 0.31
CA GLY A 238 -7.96 -28.32 -0.57
C GLY A 238 -8.37 -26.91 -0.99
N LYS A 239 -9.58 -26.43 -0.67
CA LYS A 239 -10.02 -25.08 -1.07
C LYS A 239 -9.09 -23.99 -0.52
N TYR A 240 -8.64 -24.10 0.72
CA TYR A 240 -7.75 -23.14 1.36
C TYR A 240 -6.29 -23.59 1.24
N THR A 241 -6.02 -24.87 1.51
CA THR A 241 -4.65 -25.43 1.51
C THR A 241 -4.01 -25.51 0.14
N ILE A 242 -4.80 -25.71 -0.93
CA ILE A 242 -4.31 -25.77 -2.32
C ILE A 242 -4.81 -24.56 -3.13
N GLY A 243 -6.09 -24.23 -3.00
CA GLY A 243 -6.75 -23.15 -3.74
C GLY A 243 -6.19 -21.78 -3.37
N LEU A 244 -6.02 -21.50 -2.06
CA LEU A 244 -5.32 -20.31 -1.57
C LEU A 244 -3.82 -20.56 -1.35
N GLY A 245 -3.43 -21.83 -1.14
CA GLY A 245 -2.06 -22.21 -0.82
C GLY A 245 -1.64 -21.86 0.61
N GLN A 246 -2.60 -21.80 1.54
CA GLN A 246 -2.40 -21.41 2.93
C GLN A 246 -2.38 -22.61 3.87
N GLU A 247 -1.51 -22.63 4.88
CA GLU A 247 -1.36 -23.77 5.80
C GLU A 247 -1.98 -23.46 7.18
N SER A 248 -1.73 -22.28 7.71
CA SER A 248 -2.34 -21.79 8.95
C SER A 248 -2.50 -20.28 8.91
N MET A 249 -3.28 -19.74 9.84
CA MET A 249 -3.58 -18.32 9.94
C MET A 249 -3.43 -17.88 11.40
N ALA A 250 -2.51 -16.95 11.66
CA ALA A 250 -2.34 -16.35 12.99
C ALA A 250 -3.37 -15.25 13.21
N PHE A 251 -3.78 -15.04 14.45
CA PHE A 251 -4.77 -14.00 14.78
C PHE A 251 -4.55 -13.46 16.19
N CYS A 252 -4.85 -12.18 16.37
CA CYS A 252 -4.85 -11.54 17.69
C CYS A 252 -6.07 -12.00 18.50
N THR A 253 -5.87 -12.23 19.80
CA THR A 253 -6.97 -12.30 20.77
C THR A 253 -7.21 -10.91 21.39
N GLU A 254 -8.13 -10.77 22.35
CA GLU A 254 -8.44 -9.46 22.95
C GLU A 254 -7.28 -8.81 23.72
N VAL A 255 -6.20 -9.55 23.99
CA VAL A 255 -5.01 -9.03 24.68
C VAL A 255 -3.94 -8.52 23.69
N GLU A 256 -4.12 -8.69 22.38
CA GLU A 256 -3.17 -8.23 21.36
C GLU A 256 -3.83 -7.27 20.37
N ASP A 257 -3.10 -6.22 19.98
CA ASP A 257 -3.49 -5.31 18.90
C ASP A 257 -2.24 -4.80 18.15
N VAL A 258 -2.42 -3.98 17.11
CA VAL A 258 -1.29 -3.46 16.32
C VAL A 258 -0.31 -2.61 17.13
N ILE A 259 -0.74 -1.98 18.22
CA ILE A 259 0.15 -1.22 19.10
C ILE A 259 0.98 -2.20 19.95
N SER A 260 0.36 -3.22 20.55
CA SER A 260 1.06 -4.21 21.37
C SER A 260 2.05 -5.04 20.54
N MET A 261 1.67 -5.43 19.32
CA MET A 261 2.58 -6.09 18.37
C MET A 261 3.77 -5.19 18.01
N SER A 262 3.51 -3.89 17.77
CA SER A 262 4.56 -2.92 17.43
C SER A 262 5.52 -2.65 18.59
N LEU A 263 5.00 -2.45 19.80
CA LEU A 263 5.81 -2.28 21.01
C LEU A 263 6.71 -3.50 21.23
N THR A 264 6.15 -4.70 21.03
CA THR A 264 6.88 -5.97 21.17
C THR A 264 8.02 -6.09 20.17
N VAL A 265 7.77 -5.89 18.87
CA VAL A 265 8.80 -6.06 17.85
C VAL A 265 9.88 -4.98 17.93
N VAL A 266 9.54 -3.74 18.29
CA VAL A 266 10.52 -2.65 18.44
C VAL A 266 11.42 -2.89 19.66
N LYS A 267 10.86 -3.17 20.85
CA LYS A 267 11.70 -3.47 22.03
C LYS A 267 12.54 -4.73 21.80
N SER A 268 12.01 -5.74 21.11
CA SER A 268 12.76 -6.94 20.72
C SER A 268 13.95 -6.60 19.82
N LEU A 269 13.74 -5.82 18.75
CA LEU A 269 14.81 -5.39 17.85
C LEU A 269 15.88 -4.60 18.60
N LEU A 270 15.50 -3.56 19.34
CA LEU A 270 16.47 -2.71 20.05
C LEU A 270 17.29 -3.53 21.05
N LYS A 271 16.64 -4.42 21.81
CA LYS A 271 17.31 -5.30 22.78
C LYS A 271 18.26 -6.29 22.09
N ASN A 272 17.79 -7.00 21.08
CA ASN A 272 18.50 -8.13 20.50
C ASN A 272 19.67 -7.71 19.60
N TYR A 273 19.61 -6.52 19.00
CA TYR A 273 20.73 -5.93 18.26
C TYR A 273 21.57 -4.96 19.10
N ASN A 274 21.24 -4.80 20.40
CA ASN A 274 21.90 -3.88 21.33
C ASN A 274 21.98 -2.44 20.79
N ILE A 275 20.85 -1.92 20.31
CA ILE A 275 20.74 -0.56 19.78
C ILE A 275 20.30 0.37 20.91
N ASP A 276 21.10 1.40 21.18
CA ASP A 276 20.70 2.48 22.08
C ASP A 276 19.49 3.21 21.48
N PRO A 277 18.35 3.32 22.18
CA PRO A 277 17.20 4.09 21.73
C PRO A 277 17.54 5.54 21.32
N LYS A 278 18.62 6.12 21.86
CA LYS A 278 19.13 7.45 21.47
C LYS A 278 19.70 7.52 20.04
N CYS A 279 20.11 6.39 19.48
CA CYS A 279 20.58 6.31 18.10
C CYS A 279 19.45 6.23 17.06
N ILE A 280 18.18 6.39 17.44
CA ILE A 280 17.05 6.49 16.50
C ILE A 280 16.72 7.97 16.26
N GLY A 281 16.80 8.43 15.00
CA GLY A 281 16.47 9.80 14.59
C GLY A 281 15.18 9.91 13.79
N ARG A 282 14.69 8.80 13.23
CA ARG A 282 13.40 8.72 12.56
C ARG A 282 12.69 7.42 12.90
N LEU A 283 11.40 7.48 13.20
CA LEU A 283 10.51 6.35 13.42
C LEU A 283 9.22 6.55 12.64
N GLU A 284 8.92 5.63 11.72
CA GLU A 284 7.73 5.72 10.88
C GLU A 284 6.97 4.38 10.85
N VAL A 285 5.64 4.44 10.92
CA VAL A 285 4.77 3.25 10.94
C VAL A 285 3.97 3.15 9.66
N GLY A 286 3.99 1.99 9.01
CA GLY A 286 3.05 1.62 7.97
C GLY A 286 1.94 0.75 8.54
N SER A 287 0.68 1.16 8.38
CA SER A 287 -0.48 0.36 8.77
C SER A 287 -1.74 0.77 8.02
N GLU A 288 -2.68 -0.17 7.89
CA GLU A 288 -4.06 0.07 7.49
C GLU A 288 -5.08 -0.34 8.57
N THR A 289 -4.62 -0.77 9.74
CA THR A 289 -5.44 -1.00 10.93
C THR A 289 -5.56 0.28 11.75
N VAL A 290 -6.66 1.01 11.55
CA VAL A 290 -6.91 2.30 12.22
C VAL A 290 -7.53 2.08 13.60
N ILE A 291 -6.78 2.38 14.66
CA ILE A 291 -7.30 2.40 16.05
C ILE A 291 -7.80 3.80 16.43
N ASP A 292 -7.14 4.85 15.94
CA ASP A 292 -7.50 6.25 16.15
C ASP A 292 -7.35 7.01 14.82
N LYS A 293 -8.28 7.93 14.54
CA LYS A 293 -8.33 8.66 13.26
C LYS A 293 -7.36 9.84 13.18
N SER A 294 -6.74 10.22 14.30
CA SER A 294 -5.82 11.35 14.40
C SER A 294 -4.52 10.99 15.11
N LYS A 295 -4.56 10.23 16.20
CA LYS A 295 -3.37 9.81 16.95
C LYS A 295 -2.71 8.63 16.26
N SER A 296 -1.49 8.84 15.77
CA SER A 296 -0.67 7.83 15.11
C SER A 296 -0.17 6.73 16.06
N ILE A 297 -0.01 5.51 15.54
CA ILE A 297 0.68 4.40 16.20
C ILE A 297 2.11 4.82 16.56
N LYS A 298 2.79 5.61 15.70
CA LYS A 298 4.11 6.18 16.01
C LYS A 298 4.16 6.85 17.38
N THR A 299 3.14 7.63 17.74
CA THR A 299 3.12 8.31 19.05
C THR A 299 2.88 7.38 20.22
N TRP A 300 2.28 6.19 20.02
CA TRP A 300 2.26 5.15 21.05
C TRP A 300 3.64 4.54 21.27
N LEU A 301 4.43 4.39 20.20
CA LEU A 301 5.79 3.84 20.27
C LEU A 301 6.79 4.79 20.94
N MET A 302 6.50 6.09 21.02
CA MET A 302 7.38 7.05 21.71
C MET A 302 7.61 6.70 23.18
N GLN A 303 6.69 5.99 23.84
CA GLN A 303 6.87 5.46 25.21
C GLN A 303 8.14 4.63 25.37
N ILE A 304 8.62 3.97 24.31
CA ILE A 304 9.89 3.21 24.30
C ILE A 304 11.11 4.13 24.48
N PHE A 305 11.02 5.35 23.96
CA PHE A 305 12.12 6.30 23.83
C PHE A 305 12.09 7.38 24.93
N GLU A 306 10.92 7.65 25.51
CA GLU A 306 10.73 8.55 26.65
C GLU A 306 11.66 8.20 27.82
N GLU A 307 11.83 6.91 28.14
CA GLU A 307 12.75 6.43 29.19
C GLU A 307 14.21 6.86 28.97
N SER A 308 14.62 7.00 27.70
CA SER A 308 15.97 7.42 27.32
C SER A 308 16.13 8.93 27.17
N GLY A 309 15.03 9.69 27.23
CA GLY A 309 14.98 11.13 26.94
C GLY A 309 15.06 11.47 25.45
N ASN A 310 15.08 10.48 24.54
CA ASN A 310 15.12 10.72 23.10
C ASN A 310 13.71 11.03 22.56
N THR A 311 13.40 12.32 22.39
CA THR A 311 12.09 12.77 21.89
C THR A 311 12.16 13.44 20.52
N ASP A 312 13.36 13.84 20.09
CA ASP A 312 13.62 14.38 18.77
C ASP A 312 13.78 13.24 17.75
N ILE A 313 12.64 12.68 17.36
CA ILE A 313 12.52 11.56 16.41
C ILE A 313 11.45 11.91 15.37
N GLU A 314 11.87 12.12 14.12
CA GLU A 314 10.98 12.39 12.99
C GLU A 314 10.07 11.20 12.66
N GLY A 315 9.07 11.42 11.80
CA GLY A 315 8.18 10.39 11.27
C GLY A 315 6.83 10.29 11.98
N VAL A 316 5.86 9.73 11.28
CA VAL A 316 4.46 9.54 11.69
C VAL A 316 3.93 8.22 11.12
N ASP A 317 2.62 8.08 10.91
CA ASP A 317 2.06 6.92 10.22
C ASP A 317 1.88 7.21 8.71
N SER A 318 2.20 6.24 7.87
CA SER A 318 1.99 6.23 6.42
C SER A 318 0.95 5.18 6.05
N SER A 319 -0.11 5.56 5.33
CA SER A 319 -1.22 4.65 5.02
C SER A 319 -1.68 4.72 3.57
N ASN A 320 -1.72 3.56 2.92
CA ASN A 320 -2.59 3.23 1.80
C ASN A 320 -2.68 1.69 1.72
N ALA A 321 -3.69 1.11 2.38
CA ALA A 321 -3.86 -0.35 2.46
C ALA A 321 -2.51 -1.04 2.80
N CYS A 322 -2.23 -2.19 2.17
CA CYS A 322 -1.01 -2.96 2.36
C CYS A 322 0.30 -2.28 1.89
N TYR A 323 0.25 -1.07 1.32
CA TYR A 323 1.44 -0.35 0.83
C TYR A 323 2.11 0.53 1.91
N GLY A 324 1.43 0.85 3.01
CA GLY A 324 1.91 1.81 4.02
C GLY A 324 3.33 1.53 4.53
N GLY A 325 3.67 0.26 4.76
CA GLY A 325 5.02 -0.15 5.18
C GLY A 325 6.11 0.11 4.13
N THR A 326 5.76 0.09 2.85
CA THR A 326 6.67 0.45 1.75
C THR A 326 6.82 1.95 1.60
N ALA A 327 5.76 2.73 1.83
CA ALA A 327 5.87 4.18 1.92
C ALA A 327 6.82 4.58 3.06
N ALA A 328 6.62 4.04 4.27
CA ALA A 328 7.47 4.31 5.43
C ALA A 328 8.94 3.92 5.20
N LEU A 329 9.18 2.76 4.58
CA LEU A 329 10.53 2.35 4.20
C LEU A 329 11.21 3.33 3.26
N PHE A 330 10.53 3.77 2.20
CA PHE A 330 11.08 4.74 1.27
C PHE A 330 11.32 6.09 1.92
N ASN A 331 10.43 6.54 2.80
CA ASN A 331 10.60 7.79 3.53
C ASN A 331 11.84 7.74 4.44
N CYS A 332 12.09 6.63 5.13
CA CYS A 332 13.30 6.45 5.93
C CYS A 332 14.58 6.40 5.10
N VAL A 333 14.59 5.69 3.98
CA VAL A 333 15.75 5.65 3.06
C VAL A 333 16.05 7.04 2.51
N ASN A 334 15.02 7.73 2.01
CA ASN A 334 15.16 9.10 1.50
C ASN A 334 15.65 10.06 2.59
N TRP A 335 15.19 9.90 3.84
CA TRP A 335 15.63 10.70 4.98
C TRP A 335 17.12 10.47 5.27
N VAL A 336 17.60 9.21 5.31
CA VAL A 336 19.04 8.90 5.49
C VAL A 336 19.88 9.48 4.35
N GLU A 337 19.37 9.49 3.12
CA GLU A 337 20.05 10.07 1.95
C GLU A 337 19.92 11.61 1.86
N SER A 338 19.18 12.25 2.76
CA SER A 338 18.89 13.69 2.70
C SER A 338 19.89 14.57 3.47
N ASN A 339 19.86 15.87 3.19
CA ASN A 339 20.62 16.86 3.95
C ASN A 339 20.13 17.06 5.39
N SER A 340 18.93 16.57 5.75
CA SER A 340 18.42 16.62 7.12
C SER A 340 18.78 15.37 7.94
N TRP A 341 19.54 14.43 7.36
CA TRP A 341 20.04 13.29 8.10
C TRP A 341 21.03 13.76 9.17
N ASP A 342 20.84 13.27 10.39
CA ASP A 342 21.61 13.65 11.58
C ASP A 342 22.60 12.57 12.02
N GLY A 343 22.84 11.56 11.18
CA GLY A 343 23.71 10.43 11.46
C GLY A 343 23.06 9.27 12.23
N ARG A 344 21.83 9.43 12.74
CA ARG A 344 21.09 8.39 13.48
C ARG A 344 20.36 7.42 12.55
N TYR A 345 19.91 6.29 13.09
CA TYR A 345 19.16 5.29 12.34
C TYR A 345 17.72 5.72 12.09
N GLY A 346 17.18 5.28 10.95
CA GLY A 346 15.75 5.22 10.72
C GLY A 346 15.19 3.89 11.26
N LEU A 347 13.97 3.90 11.76
CA LEU A 347 13.24 2.71 12.21
C LEU A 347 11.87 2.68 11.55
N VAL A 348 11.59 1.61 10.81
CA VAL A 348 10.32 1.40 10.12
C VAL A 348 9.57 0.29 10.83
N VAL A 349 8.29 0.50 11.12
CA VAL A 349 7.41 -0.54 11.67
C VAL A 349 6.25 -0.77 10.72
N CYS A 350 6.06 -2.00 10.26
CA CYS A 350 4.90 -2.42 9.48
C CYS A 350 4.03 -3.28 10.40
N THR A 351 2.78 -2.91 10.65
CA THR A 351 1.92 -3.63 11.60
C THR A 351 0.48 -3.67 11.13
N ASP A 352 -0.14 -4.84 11.18
CA ASP A 352 -1.55 -5.00 10.86
C ASP A 352 -2.15 -6.26 11.49
N SER A 353 -3.46 -6.19 11.73
CA SER A 353 -4.33 -7.33 11.96
C SER A 353 -5.36 -7.38 10.83
N ALA A 354 -5.20 -8.36 9.93
CA ALA A 354 -6.08 -8.57 8.79
C ALA A 354 -7.25 -9.48 9.19
N VAL A 355 -8.40 -8.86 9.44
CA VAL A 355 -9.62 -9.54 9.86
C VAL A 355 -10.74 -9.28 8.84
N TYR A 356 -11.52 -10.32 8.56
CA TYR A 356 -12.64 -10.27 7.62
C TYR A 356 -13.91 -10.81 8.25
N ALA A 357 -15.04 -10.29 7.78
CA ALA A 357 -16.37 -10.80 8.10
C ALA A 357 -16.51 -12.30 7.74
N GLU A 358 -17.62 -12.90 8.18
CA GLU A 358 -17.99 -14.22 7.72
C GLU A 358 -18.07 -14.31 6.19
N GLY A 359 -17.51 -15.39 5.63
CA GLY A 359 -17.55 -15.65 4.20
C GLY A 359 -16.17 -15.95 3.61
N PRO A 360 -16.05 -15.88 2.27
CA PRO A 360 -14.93 -16.46 1.54
C PRO A 360 -13.59 -15.73 1.74
N ALA A 361 -13.59 -14.53 2.33
CA ALA A 361 -12.37 -13.78 2.62
C ALA A 361 -11.76 -14.11 3.99
N ARG A 362 -12.54 -14.62 4.96
CA ARG A 362 -12.06 -14.98 6.31
C ARG A 362 -10.79 -15.85 6.32
N PRO A 363 -10.64 -16.88 5.45
CA PRO A 363 -9.44 -17.72 5.43
C PRO A 363 -8.18 -17.02 4.91
N THR A 364 -8.27 -15.75 4.49
CA THR A 364 -7.14 -14.93 4.02
C THR A 364 -6.69 -13.88 5.01
N GLY A 365 -7.18 -13.93 6.27
CA GLY A 365 -6.67 -13.08 7.35
C GLY A 365 -5.24 -13.42 7.79
N GLY A 366 -4.79 -12.77 8.85
CA GLY A 366 -3.46 -12.93 9.43
C GLY A 366 -3.10 -11.73 10.31
N ALA A 367 -2.06 -11.83 11.12
CA ALA A 367 -1.61 -10.71 11.95
C ALA A 367 -0.10 -10.79 12.20
N ALA A 368 0.59 -9.66 12.06
CA ALA A 368 2.00 -9.53 12.41
C ALA A 368 2.44 -8.06 12.52
N ALA A 369 3.60 -7.86 13.14
CA ALA A 369 4.39 -6.65 13.02
C ALA A 369 5.84 -6.98 12.63
N ILE A 370 6.45 -6.14 11.81
CA ILE A 370 7.88 -6.21 11.46
C ILE A 370 8.52 -4.86 11.75
N ALA A 371 9.70 -4.88 12.37
CA ALA A 371 10.55 -3.70 12.51
C ALA A 371 11.80 -3.83 11.61
N LEU A 372 12.15 -2.75 10.92
CA LEU A 372 13.32 -2.65 10.05
C LEU A 372 14.17 -1.46 10.50
N LEU A 373 15.42 -1.71 10.87
CA LEU A 373 16.40 -0.66 11.15
C LEU A 373 17.07 -0.24 9.83
N ILE A 374 17.08 1.05 9.54
CA ILE A 374 17.54 1.64 8.28
C ILE A 374 18.78 2.50 8.53
N GLY A 375 19.80 2.32 7.70
CA GLY A 375 21.02 3.13 7.74
C GLY A 375 22.00 2.79 6.61
N PRO A 376 23.16 3.45 6.58
CA PRO A 376 24.19 3.23 5.56
C PRO A 376 24.92 1.89 5.75
N ASN A 377 25.62 1.44 4.70
CA ASN A 377 26.43 0.22 4.69
C ASN A 377 25.64 -1.06 5.02
N ALA A 378 24.39 -1.14 4.53
CA ALA A 378 23.48 -2.20 4.89
C ALA A 378 23.79 -3.54 4.20
N PRO A 379 23.59 -4.70 4.89
CA PRO A 379 23.58 -6.02 4.25
C PRO A 379 22.47 -6.15 3.21
N ILE A 380 21.40 -5.36 3.32
CA ILE A 380 20.27 -5.36 2.38
C ILE A 380 20.13 -3.92 1.87
N SER A 381 20.98 -3.56 0.91
CA SER A 381 21.12 -2.20 0.38
C SER A 381 20.15 -1.93 -0.76
N PHE A 382 19.55 -0.74 -0.81
CA PHE A 382 18.65 -0.35 -1.89
C PHE A 382 19.40 -0.15 -3.20
N GLU A 383 18.87 -0.70 -4.29
CA GLU A 383 19.28 -0.29 -5.63
C GLU A 383 18.39 0.88 -6.05
N SER A 384 18.62 2.07 -5.48
CA SER A 384 17.72 3.24 -5.54
C SER A 384 17.28 3.65 -6.96
N ARG A 385 18.07 3.29 -7.98
CA ARG A 385 17.77 3.56 -9.40
C ARG A 385 16.73 2.62 -10.02
N TYR A 386 16.56 1.41 -9.48
CA TYR A 386 15.65 0.39 -10.02
C TYR A 386 14.35 0.37 -9.21
N ARG A 387 13.44 1.29 -9.54
CA ARG A 387 12.11 1.38 -8.91
C ARG A 387 11.03 1.78 -9.91
N GLY A 388 9.98 0.97 -10.06
CA GLY A 388 8.81 1.28 -10.87
C GLY A 388 7.56 1.34 -10.00
N SER A 389 6.86 2.48 -10.01
CA SER A 389 5.63 2.68 -9.23
C SER A 389 4.42 2.86 -10.15
N HIS A 390 3.27 2.41 -9.69
CA HIS A 390 1.97 2.64 -10.33
C HIS A 390 0.95 2.99 -9.24
N MET A 391 0.17 4.04 -9.46
CA MET A 391 -0.89 4.48 -8.56
C MET A 391 -2.09 4.87 -9.42
N ALA A 392 -3.28 4.48 -8.99
CA ALA A 392 -4.53 4.73 -9.71
C ALA A 392 -5.68 4.85 -8.73
N HIS A 393 -6.76 5.52 -9.13
CA HIS A 393 -7.99 5.54 -8.36
C HIS A 393 -8.88 4.35 -8.74
N VAL A 394 -9.12 3.44 -7.79
CA VAL A 394 -9.98 2.25 -7.94
C VAL A 394 -10.69 1.92 -6.62
N TYR A 395 -11.73 1.08 -6.70
CA TYR A 395 -12.49 0.59 -5.55
C TYR A 395 -12.45 -0.94 -5.46
N ASP A 396 -11.26 -1.52 -5.53
CA ASP A 396 -11.06 -2.97 -5.49
C ASP A 396 -11.15 -3.56 -4.06
N PHE A 397 -10.58 -2.84 -3.09
CA PHE A 397 -10.70 -3.11 -1.66
C PHE A 397 -10.53 -1.78 -0.91
N TYR A 398 -11.44 -1.50 0.03
CA TYR A 398 -11.42 -0.27 0.82
C TYR A 398 -12.25 -0.42 2.10
N LYS A 399 -12.02 0.44 3.10
CA LYS A 399 -12.72 0.44 4.40
C LYS A 399 -13.54 1.73 4.57
N PRO A 400 -14.73 1.84 3.92
CA PRO A 400 -15.54 3.06 3.98
C PRO A 400 -16.35 3.17 5.28
N ASP A 401 -16.66 2.05 5.93
CA ASP A 401 -17.37 2.01 7.20
C ASP A 401 -16.38 2.16 8.36
N LEU A 402 -16.36 3.34 8.96
CA LEU A 402 -15.46 3.66 10.08
C LEU A 402 -15.85 2.98 11.40
N THR A 403 -17.00 2.29 11.45
CA THR A 403 -17.48 1.58 12.65
C THR A 403 -17.15 0.08 12.61
N SER A 404 -16.72 -0.44 11.45
CA SER A 404 -16.33 -1.83 11.27
C SER A 404 -14.84 -1.97 10.99
N GLU A 405 -14.26 -3.08 11.43
CA GLU A 405 -12.90 -3.47 11.04
C GLU A 405 -12.88 -4.05 9.61
N TYR A 406 -14.05 -4.49 9.12
CA TYR A 406 -14.14 -5.26 7.89
C TYR A 406 -14.13 -4.38 6.64
N PRO A 407 -13.39 -4.79 5.60
CA PRO A 407 -13.34 -4.07 4.34
C PRO A 407 -14.54 -4.40 3.43
N VAL A 408 -14.86 -3.47 2.54
CA VAL A 408 -15.63 -3.75 1.32
C VAL A 408 -14.64 -4.25 0.26
N VAL A 409 -14.94 -5.40 -0.34
CA VAL A 409 -14.02 -6.09 -1.26
C VAL A 409 -14.74 -6.54 -2.52
N ASP A 410 -14.26 -6.11 -3.68
CA ASP A 410 -14.55 -6.75 -4.96
C ASP A 410 -13.39 -7.69 -5.33
N GLY A 411 -13.53 -8.97 -4.97
CA GLY A 411 -12.46 -9.96 -5.13
C GLY A 411 -12.05 -10.24 -6.57
N LYS A 412 -12.93 -9.99 -7.56
CA LYS A 412 -12.58 -10.12 -8.98
C LYS A 412 -11.75 -8.90 -9.40
N LEU A 413 -12.25 -7.70 -9.09
CA LEU A 413 -11.56 -6.45 -9.40
C LEU A 413 -10.19 -6.38 -8.72
N SER A 414 -10.06 -6.81 -7.47
CA SER A 414 -8.80 -6.82 -6.72
C SER A 414 -7.70 -7.64 -7.39
N GLN A 415 -8.04 -8.82 -7.95
CA GLN A 415 -7.07 -9.61 -8.72
C GLN A 415 -6.66 -8.91 -10.02
N THR A 416 -7.61 -8.31 -10.74
CA THR A 416 -7.31 -7.55 -11.97
C THR A 416 -6.43 -6.33 -11.66
N CYS A 417 -6.77 -5.55 -10.64
CA CYS A 417 -5.99 -4.38 -10.22
C CYS A 417 -4.58 -4.75 -9.77
N TYR A 418 -4.41 -5.85 -9.02
CA TYR A 418 -3.10 -6.36 -8.63
C TYR A 418 -2.22 -6.69 -9.84
N LEU A 419 -2.74 -7.46 -10.81
CA LEU A 419 -1.97 -7.87 -11.99
C LEU A 419 -1.68 -6.70 -12.94
N MET A 420 -2.63 -5.77 -13.10
CA MET A 420 -2.41 -4.52 -13.84
C MET A 420 -1.30 -3.68 -13.22
N ALA A 421 -1.34 -3.52 -11.90
CA ALA A 421 -0.33 -2.78 -11.15
C ALA A 421 1.05 -3.46 -11.23
N LEU A 422 1.08 -4.80 -11.21
CA LEU A 422 2.28 -5.60 -11.38
C LEU A 422 2.92 -5.39 -12.76
N ASP A 423 2.13 -5.51 -13.84
CA ASP A 423 2.60 -5.26 -15.21
C ASP A 423 3.16 -3.84 -15.35
N SER A 424 2.45 -2.83 -14.84
CA SER A 424 2.88 -1.44 -14.92
C SER A 424 4.18 -1.20 -14.16
N CYS A 425 4.28 -1.68 -12.92
CA CYS A 425 5.51 -1.56 -12.11
C CYS A 425 6.68 -2.29 -12.76
N TYR A 426 6.47 -3.51 -13.26
CA TYR A 426 7.50 -4.30 -13.93
C TYR A 426 8.02 -3.59 -15.17
N ASN A 427 7.14 -3.04 -16.00
CA ASN A 427 7.51 -2.29 -17.19
C ASN A 427 8.35 -1.05 -16.86
N VAL A 428 7.98 -0.28 -15.83
CA VAL A 428 8.77 0.88 -15.40
C VAL A 428 10.11 0.46 -14.80
N PHE A 429 10.12 -0.61 -13.99
CA PHE A 429 11.35 -1.17 -13.42
C PHE A 429 12.32 -1.60 -14.53
N CYS A 430 11.84 -2.38 -15.52
CA CYS A 430 12.63 -2.84 -16.66
C CYS A 430 13.22 -1.67 -17.47
N LYS A 431 12.42 -0.63 -17.77
CA LYS A 431 12.90 0.57 -18.48
C LYS A 431 14.02 1.29 -17.72
N LYS A 432 13.91 1.42 -16.40
CA LYS A 432 14.95 2.04 -15.58
C LYS A 432 16.21 1.19 -15.52
N TYR A 433 16.04 -0.12 -15.37
CA TYR A 433 17.16 -1.06 -15.40
C TYR A 433 17.92 -0.99 -16.73
N GLU A 434 17.21 -1.10 -17.85
CA GLU A 434 17.76 -1.03 -19.21
C GLU A 434 18.53 0.27 -19.46
N LYS A 435 17.99 1.40 -18.99
CA LYS A 435 18.65 2.71 -19.10
C LYS A 435 19.99 2.75 -18.38
N HIS A 436 20.11 2.07 -17.25
CA HIS A 436 21.29 2.14 -16.39
C HIS A 436 22.32 1.03 -16.69
N GLU A 437 21.86 -0.18 -17.00
CA GLU A 437 22.72 -1.34 -17.24
C GLU A 437 23.01 -1.57 -18.73
N GLY A 438 22.27 -0.93 -19.64
CA GLY A 438 22.42 -1.14 -21.08
C GLY A 438 22.02 -2.55 -21.56
N LYS A 439 21.30 -3.32 -20.72
CA LYS A 439 20.80 -4.66 -21.03
C LYS A 439 19.32 -4.81 -20.67
N GLN A 440 18.60 -5.61 -21.46
CA GLN A 440 17.21 -5.95 -21.21
C GLN A 440 17.08 -6.70 -19.88
N PHE A 441 16.21 -6.21 -18.99
CA PHE A 441 15.88 -6.94 -17.75
C PHE A 441 14.94 -8.11 -18.06
N SER A 442 15.16 -9.27 -17.44
CA SER A 442 14.15 -10.32 -17.32
C SER A 442 14.12 -10.92 -15.91
N THR A 443 13.16 -11.80 -15.65
CA THR A 443 13.06 -12.59 -14.40
C THR A 443 14.34 -13.37 -14.06
N PHE A 444 15.26 -13.56 -15.00
CA PHE A 444 16.56 -14.19 -14.78
C PHE A 444 17.61 -13.26 -14.18
N ASP A 445 17.47 -11.94 -14.32
CA ASP A 445 18.36 -10.92 -13.73
C ASP A 445 18.10 -10.68 -12.23
N ALA A 446 17.05 -11.29 -11.67
CA ALA A 446 16.77 -11.33 -10.24
C ALA A 446 17.06 -12.72 -9.70
N ASP A 447 17.82 -12.85 -8.63
CA ASP A 447 18.04 -14.14 -7.96
C ASP A 447 16.79 -14.59 -7.22
N TYR A 448 16.11 -13.65 -6.56
CA TYR A 448 14.82 -13.86 -5.91
C TYR A 448 13.81 -12.76 -6.25
N VAL A 449 12.53 -13.13 -6.25
CA VAL A 449 11.42 -12.19 -6.40
C VAL A 449 10.44 -12.39 -5.24
N VAL A 450 10.20 -11.32 -4.48
CA VAL A 450 9.37 -11.28 -3.28
C VAL A 450 8.15 -10.42 -3.57
N PHE A 451 6.96 -10.90 -3.19
CA PHE A 451 5.69 -10.22 -3.46
C PHE A 451 4.96 -9.93 -2.15
N HIS A 452 4.15 -8.87 -2.14
CA HIS A 452 3.02 -8.79 -1.22
C HIS A 452 2.17 -10.05 -1.36
N SER A 453 1.96 -10.76 -0.24
CA SER A 453 1.48 -12.12 -0.19
C SER A 453 0.17 -12.21 0.61
N PRO A 454 -0.99 -11.78 0.05
CA PRO A 454 -2.27 -11.93 0.73
C PRO A 454 -2.67 -13.41 0.83
N TYR A 455 -2.34 -14.18 -0.21
CA TYR A 455 -2.36 -15.64 -0.17
C TYR A 455 -1.41 -16.20 -1.23
N ASN A 456 -0.89 -17.41 -0.99
CA ASN A 456 0.21 -17.95 -1.79
C ASN A 456 -0.15 -18.22 -3.25
N LYS A 457 -1.40 -18.57 -3.55
CA LYS A 457 -1.85 -18.75 -4.95
C LYS A 457 -1.69 -17.46 -5.76
N LEU A 458 -1.93 -16.28 -5.19
CA LEU A 458 -1.71 -15.02 -5.90
C LEU A 458 -0.22 -14.80 -6.19
N VAL A 459 0.67 -15.19 -5.27
CA VAL A 459 2.13 -15.11 -5.47
C VAL A 459 2.58 -15.99 -6.65
N GLN A 460 2.06 -17.22 -6.75
CA GLN A 460 2.30 -18.11 -7.89
C GLN A 460 1.86 -17.46 -9.21
N LYS A 461 0.64 -16.91 -9.25
CA LYS A 461 0.09 -16.19 -10.42
C LYS A 461 0.94 -14.97 -10.78
N SER A 462 1.41 -14.23 -9.78
CA SER A 462 2.18 -13.00 -9.96
C SER A 462 3.52 -13.27 -10.64
N PHE A 463 4.26 -14.27 -10.16
CA PHE A 463 5.52 -14.63 -10.80
C PHE A 463 5.32 -15.20 -12.22
N ALA A 464 4.29 -16.03 -12.42
CA ALA A 464 3.90 -16.50 -13.75
C ALA A 464 3.56 -15.33 -14.69
N ARG A 465 2.92 -14.27 -14.18
CA ARG A 465 2.62 -13.06 -14.93
C ARG A 465 3.89 -12.29 -15.33
N LEU A 466 4.91 -12.22 -14.47
CA LEU A 466 6.20 -11.63 -14.84
C LEU A 466 6.87 -12.39 -15.98
N TYR A 467 6.86 -13.73 -15.92
CA TYR A 467 7.39 -14.56 -16.99
C TYR A 467 6.63 -14.37 -18.33
N TYR A 468 5.31 -14.20 -18.27
CA TYR A 468 4.52 -13.82 -19.45
C TYR A 468 4.89 -12.43 -19.98
N ASN A 469 5.18 -11.45 -19.11
CA ASN A 469 5.68 -10.15 -19.54
C ASN A 469 7.05 -10.25 -20.24
N ASP A 470 7.94 -11.13 -19.76
CA ASP A 470 9.22 -11.41 -20.43
C ASP A 470 9.00 -12.00 -21.84
N PHE A 471 8.00 -12.88 -21.98
CA PHE A 471 7.58 -13.40 -23.27
C PHE A 471 7.09 -12.28 -24.20
N LEU A 472 6.17 -11.42 -23.74
CA LEU A 472 5.66 -10.30 -24.53
C LEU A 472 6.73 -9.28 -24.91
N ARG A 473 7.75 -9.11 -24.06
CA ARG A 473 8.93 -8.25 -24.30
C ARG A 473 9.99 -8.93 -25.16
N ASN A 474 9.73 -10.15 -25.65
CA ASN A 474 10.64 -10.95 -26.46
C ASN A 474 12.01 -11.15 -25.79
N CYS A 475 12.06 -11.28 -24.46
CA CYS A 475 13.31 -11.47 -23.72
C CYS A 475 14.01 -12.76 -24.15
N SER A 476 15.30 -12.69 -24.48
CA SER A 476 16.07 -13.85 -24.98
C SER A 476 16.17 -15.01 -23.99
N THR A 477 15.88 -14.76 -22.71
CA THR A 477 15.88 -15.77 -21.64
C THR A 477 14.64 -16.66 -21.64
N VAL A 478 13.57 -16.28 -22.35
CA VAL A 478 12.41 -17.16 -22.55
C VAL A 478 12.77 -18.19 -23.62
N ASP A 479 12.81 -19.46 -23.23
CA ASP A 479 13.15 -20.59 -24.11
C ASP A 479 12.07 -20.88 -25.15
N GLU A 480 12.43 -21.62 -26.20
CA GLU A 480 11.54 -21.89 -27.34
C GLU A 480 10.30 -22.69 -26.94
N GLU A 481 10.42 -23.67 -26.04
CA GLU A 481 9.28 -24.46 -25.57
C GLU A 481 8.28 -23.58 -24.81
N SER A 482 8.78 -22.68 -23.96
CA SER A 482 7.96 -21.67 -23.29
C SER A 482 7.29 -20.72 -24.29
N ARG A 483 7.98 -20.29 -25.35
CA ARG A 483 7.40 -19.44 -26.40
C ARG A 483 6.28 -20.13 -27.15
N GLU A 484 6.48 -21.37 -27.58
CA GLU A 484 5.46 -22.16 -28.27
C GLU A 484 4.18 -22.29 -27.45
N LYS A 485 4.32 -22.53 -26.13
CA LYS A 485 3.18 -22.64 -25.20
C LYS A 485 2.46 -21.32 -24.95
N LEU A 486 3.17 -20.19 -24.99
CA LEU A 486 2.61 -18.87 -24.72
C LEU A 486 2.13 -18.14 -25.99
N ALA A 487 2.61 -18.54 -27.18
CA ALA A 487 2.26 -17.95 -28.47
C ALA A 487 0.74 -17.81 -28.72
N PRO A 488 -0.14 -18.78 -28.36
CA PRO A 488 -1.58 -18.63 -28.54
C PRO A 488 -2.20 -17.43 -27.81
N TYR A 489 -1.52 -16.90 -26.79
CA TYR A 489 -2.02 -15.82 -25.94
C TYR A 489 -1.35 -14.46 -26.23
N ALA A 490 -0.45 -14.37 -27.22
CA ALA A 490 0.29 -13.14 -27.51
C ALA A 490 -0.59 -11.98 -28.01
N GLY A 491 -1.73 -12.30 -28.61
CA GLY A 491 -2.67 -11.31 -29.18
C GLY A 491 -3.80 -10.87 -28.23
N LEU A 492 -3.85 -11.38 -26.99
CA LEU A 492 -4.86 -10.96 -26.02
C LEU A 492 -4.67 -9.49 -25.64
N SER A 493 -5.77 -8.74 -25.52
CA SER A 493 -5.74 -7.44 -24.85
C SER A 493 -5.36 -7.57 -23.38
N SER A 494 -5.00 -6.46 -22.74
CA SER A 494 -4.63 -6.47 -21.32
C SER A 494 -5.78 -7.01 -20.47
N GLU A 495 -6.99 -6.50 -20.71
CA GLU A 495 -8.22 -6.86 -20.01
C GLU A 495 -8.55 -8.36 -20.17
N GLU A 496 -8.48 -8.89 -21.40
CA GLU A 496 -8.69 -10.32 -21.66
C GLU A 496 -7.62 -11.18 -20.97
N SER A 497 -6.37 -10.73 -20.98
CA SER A 497 -5.26 -11.46 -20.37
C SER A 497 -5.40 -11.62 -18.86
N TYR A 498 -5.98 -10.63 -18.16
CA TYR A 498 -6.22 -10.68 -16.71
C TYR A 498 -7.33 -11.67 -16.33
N GLN A 499 -8.25 -11.97 -17.27
CA GLN A 499 -9.39 -12.84 -17.03
C GLN A 499 -9.19 -14.26 -17.59
N SER A 500 -8.19 -14.46 -18.45
CA SER A 500 -7.92 -15.74 -19.10
C SER A 500 -7.31 -16.78 -18.15
N ARG A 501 -8.13 -17.76 -17.75
CA ARG A 501 -7.69 -18.92 -16.95
C ARG A 501 -6.71 -19.81 -17.71
N ASP A 502 -6.81 -19.87 -19.03
CA ASP A 502 -5.93 -20.71 -19.84
C ASP A 502 -4.54 -20.09 -19.96
N LEU A 503 -4.45 -18.77 -20.12
CA LEU A 503 -3.18 -18.05 -20.00
C LEU A 503 -2.57 -18.23 -18.60
N GLU A 504 -3.38 -18.14 -17.54
CA GLU A 504 -2.91 -18.33 -16.17
C GLU A 504 -2.26 -19.71 -16.00
N LYS A 505 -2.92 -20.79 -16.44
CA LYS A 505 -2.42 -22.16 -16.37
C LYS A 505 -1.15 -22.34 -17.19
N ALA A 506 -1.14 -21.86 -18.44
CA ALA A 506 0.02 -21.96 -19.32
C ALA A 506 1.24 -21.23 -18.71
N SER A 507 1.03 -20.01 -18.20
CA SER A 507 2.07 -19.21 -17.56
C SER A 507 2.62 -19.87 -16.31
N GLN A 508 1.76 -20.43 -15.45
CA GLN A 508 2.20 -21.17 -14.26
C GLN A 508 3.01 -22.42 -14.62
N GLN A 509 2.61 -23.13 -15.68
CA GLN A 509 3.31 -24.32 -16.13
C GLN A 509 4.73 -24.01 -16.60
N VAL A 510 4.91 -22.97 -17.41
CA VAL A 510 6.24 -22.59 -17.93
C VAL A 510 7.10 -21.91 -16.87
N ALA A 511 6.51 -21.16 -15.94
CA ALA A 511 7.25 -20.48 -14.88
C ALA A 511 7.57 -21.39 -13.66
N LYS A 512 7.08 -22.63 -13.63
CA LYS A 512 7.12 -23.51 -12.45
C LYS A 512 8.52 -23.68 -11.85
N ASN A 513 9.52 -24.05 -12.66
CA ASN A 513 10.88 -24.30 -12.18
C ASN A 513 11.55 -23.02 -11.66
N LEU A 514 11.27 -21.88 -12.30
CA LEU A 514 11.76 -20.58 -11.85
C LEU A 514 11.05 -20.13 -10.57
N TYR A 515 9.75 -20.39 -10.42
CA TYR A 515 9.03 -20.13 -9.18
C TYR A 515 9.64 -20.92 -8.02
N GLU A 516 9.90 -22.23 -8.21
CA GLU A 516 10.48 -23.10 -7.18
C GLU A 516 11.86 -22.61 -6.71
N SER A 517 12.67 -22.04 -7.60
CA SER A 517 14.01 -21.54 -7.27
C SER A 517 14.00 -20.10 -6.75
N LYS A 518 13.22 -19.19 -7.35
CA LYS A 518 13.29 -17.73 -7.13
C LYS A 518 12.22 -17.17 -6.20
N VAL A 519 11.13 -17.90 -5.95
CA VAL A 519 9.98 -17.36 -5.20
C VAL A 519 9.57 -18.27 -4.05
N GLN A 520 9.53 -19.58 -4.23
CA GLN A 520 9.11 -20.53 -3.20
C GLN A 520 9.83 -20.32 -1.85
N PRO A 521 11.15 -20.04 -1.79
CA PRO A 521 11.83 -19.79 -0.52
C PRO A 521 11.37 -18.52 0.23
N THR A 522 10.60 -17.65 -0.40
CA THR A 522 10.02 -16.43 0.21
C THR A 522 8.68 -16.71 0.92
N THR A 523 8.14 -17.92 0.80
CA THR A 523 6.72 -18.20 1.12
C THR A 523 6.47 -18.78 2.51
N LEU A 524 7.51 -19.09 3.29
CA LEU A 524 7.39 -19.77 4.58
C LEU A 524 6.44 -19.04 5.54
N ILE A 525 6.77 -17.79 5.91
CA ILE A 525 5.98 -17.03 6.88
C ILE A 525 4.58 -16.72 6.32
N PRO A 526 4.42 -16.19 5.08
CA PRO A 526 3.08 -15.92 4.54
C PRO A 526 2.14 -17.13 4.52
N LYS A 527 2.64 -18.35 4.22
CA LYS A 527 1.83 -19.57 4.22
C LYS A 527 1.43 -20.04 5.62
N GLN A 528 2.26 -19.73 6.61
CA GLN A 528 2.06 -20.16 8.00
C GLN A 528 1.28 -19.12 8.80
N VAL A 529 1.38 -17.84 8.48
CA VAL A 529 0.80 -16.74 9.28
C VAL A 529 -0.45 -16.16 8.62
N GLY A 530 -0.58 -16.24 7.30
CA GLY A 530 -1.65 -15.62 6.54
C GLY A 530 -1.30 -14.21 6.05
N ASN A 531 -2.30 -13.41 5.70
CA ASN A 531 -2.09 -12.05 5.22
C ASN A 531 -1.75 -11.12 6.38
N MET A 532 -0.57 -10.51 6.32
CA MET A 532 -0.10 -9.55 7.32
C MET A 532 -0.14 -8.09 6.80
N TYR A 533 -0.99 -7.83 5.80
CA TYR A 533 -1.12 -6.54 5.09
C TYR A 533 0.23 -5.86 4.83
N THR A 534 0.53 -4.73 5.47
CA THR A 534 1.76 -3.95 5.24
C THR A 534 3.03 -4.71 5.60
N ALA A 535 2.98 -5.65 6.54
CA ALA A 535 4.10 -6.50 6.92
C ALA A 535 4.27 -7.71 5.97
N SER A 536 3.29 -8.02 5.11
CA SER A 536 3.30 -9.26 4.31
C SER A 536 4.49 -9.36 3.35
N LEU A 537 4.84 -8.27 2.64
CA LEU A 537 6.02 -8.25 1.77
C LEU A 537 7.33 -8.47 2.55
N TYR A 538 7.43 -7.87 3.73
CA TYR A 538 8.63 -7.96 4.56
C TYR A 538 8.73 -9.28 5.31
N ALA A 539 7.61 -9.93 5.61
CA ALA A 539 7.58 -11.29 6.12
C ALA A 539 8.02 -12.29 5.04
N ALA A 540 7.71 -12.02 3.77
CA ALA A 540 8.24 -12.80 2.66
C ALA A 540 9.76 -12.56 2.47
N LEU A 541 10.25 -11.33 2.68
CA LEU A 541 11.70 -11.03 2.74
C LEU A 541 12.39 -11.75 3.92
N ALA A 542 11.78 -11.73 5.10
CA ALA A 542 12.25 -12.46 6.28
C ALA A 542 12.33 -13.97 6.02
N SER A 543 11.39 -14.52 5.25
CA SER A 543 11.38 -15.94 4.88
C SER A 543 12.60 -16.32 4.02
N ILE A 544 12.95 -15.51 3.01
CA ILE A 544 14.12 -15.81 2.18
C ILE A 544 15.43 -15.66 2.96
N ILE A 545 15.55 -14.65 3.83
CA ILE A 545 16.71 -14.50 4.71
C ILE A 545 16.83 -15.70 5.64
N HIS A 546 15.73 -16.11 6.29
CA HIS A 546 15.71 -17.31 7.12
C HIS A 546 16.19 -18.55 6.35
N ASN A 547 15.68 -18.75 5.13
CA ASN A 547 15.95 -19.96 4.35
C ASN A 547 17.31 -19.98 3.64
N ARG A 548 17.91 -18.81 3.33
CA ARG A 548 19.05 -18.69 2.39
C ARG A 548 20.15 -17.72 2.83
N HIS A 549 20.16 -17.25 4.08
CA HIS A 549 21.17 -16.29 4.57
C HIS A 549 22.62 -16.65 4.21
N GLU A 550 22.99 -17.94 4.24
CA GLU A 550 24.35 -18.41 3.90
C GLU A 550 24.76 -18.22 2.44
N THR A 551 23.80 -18.08 1.52
CA THR A 551 24.04 -18.03 0.06
C THR A 551 23.55 -16.75 -0.59
N LEU A 552 23.01 -15.81 0.19
CA LEU A 552 22.33 -14.62 -0.30
C LEU A 552 23.29 -13.49 -0.69
N ALA A 553 24.50 -13.46 -0.15
CA ALA A 553 25.44 -12.39 -0.45
C ALA A 553 25.79 -12.31 -1.94
N GLY A 554 25.82 -11.09 -2.47
CA GLY A 554 26.04 -10.81 -3.88
C GLY A 554 24.79 -10.91 -4.77
N GLN A 555 23.66 -11.36 -4.24
CA GLN A 555 22.45 -11.57 -5.03
C GLN A 555 21.55 -10.33 -5.09
N ARG A 556 20.66 -10.30 -6.08
CA ARG A 556 19.59 -9.30 -6.23
C ARG A 556 18.25 -9.87 -5.83
N ILE A 557 17.54 -9.15 -4.96
CA ILE A 557 16.15 -9.44 -4.61
C ILE A 557 15.25 -8.36 -5.19
N VAL A 558 14.33 -8.74 -6.08
CA VAL A 558 13.27 -7.84 -6.56
C VAL A 558 12.05 -7.96 -5.65
N MET A 559 11.49 -6.83 -5.28
CA MET A 559 10.38 -6.68 -4.34
C MET A 559 9.18 -6.08 -5.07
N PHE A 560 7.98 -6.61 -4.89
CA PHE A 560 6.74 -6.00 -5.38
C PHE A 560 5.75 -5.75 -4.22
N SER A 561 5.57 -4.47 -3.89
CA SER A 561 4.60 -4.00 -2.91
C SER A 561 3.31 -3.54 -3.59
N TYR A 562 2.17 -3.90 -3.04
CA TYR A 562 0.84 -3.54 -3.52
C TYR A 562 -0.05 -3.20 -2.33
N GLY A 563 -0.84 -2.14 -2.46
CA GLY A 563 -1.97 -1.83 -1.61
C GLY A 563 -3.15 -1.39 -2.47
N SER A 564 -4.34 -1.91 -2.19
CA SER A 564 -5.58 -1.57 -2.90
C SER A 564 -5.95 -0.09 -2.81
N GLY A 565 -6.80 0.38 -3.73
CA GLY A 565 -7.21 1.78 -3.86
C GLY A 565 -6.69 2.57 -5.09
N LEU A 566 -5.54 2.33 -5.72
CA LEU A 566 -4.41 1.47 -5.42
C LEU A 566 -3.08 2.24 -5.49
N THR A 567 -2.09 1.74 -4.76
CA THR A 567 -0.69 2.17 -4.82
C THR A 567 0.24 0.96 -4.84
N SER A 568 1.20 0.93 -5.76
CA SER A 568 2.13 -0.18 -5.87
C SER A 568 3.52 0.27 -6.28
N THR A 569 4.51 -0.55 -5.98
CA THR A 569 5.90 -0.32 -6.40
C THR A 569 6.66 -1.64 -6.50
N MET A 570 7.35 -1.82 -7.63
CA MET A 570 8.44 -2.76 -7.76
C MET A 570 9.78 -2.06 -7.53
N PHE A 571 10.65 -2.65 -6.72
CA PHE A 571 11.99 -2.13 -6.41
C PHE A 571 12.95 -3.28 -6.16
N SER A 572 14.25 -3.03 -5.99
CA SER A 572 15.20 -4.10 -5.70
C SER A 572 16.23 -3.76 -4.63
N PHE A 573 16.72 -4.82 -4.01
CA PHE A 573 17.83 -4.81 -3.07
C PHE A 573 19.04 -5.53 -3.67
N LYS A 574 20.22 -4.97 -3.42
CA LYS A 574 21.49 -5.66 -3.53
C LYS A 574 21.86 -6.21 -2.15
N ILE A 575 22.11 -7.51 -2.10
CA ILE A 575 22.44 -8.21 -0.87
C ILE A 575 23.95 -8.30 -0.70
N ASN A 576 24.42 -7.92 0.48
CA ASN A 576 25.80 -7.95 0.94
C ASN A 576 25.89 -8.83 2.20
N GLU A 577 27.07 -9.36 2.49
CA GLU A 577 27.28 -10.19 3.70
C GLU A 577 26.95 -9.42 4.99
N GLY A 578 27.30 -8.12 5.01
CA GLY A 578 27.26 -7.28 6.19
C GLY A 578 28.35 -7.62 7.20
N GLN A 579 28.30 -6.96 8.35
CA GLN A 579 29.19 -7.24 9.48
C GLN A 579 28.38 -7.21 10.78
N HIS A 580 28.72 -8.07 11.74
CA HIS A 580 28.03 -8.09 13.03
C HIS A 580 28.02 -6.70 13.68
N PRO A 581 26.88 -6.21 14.20
CA PRO A 581 25.60 -6.93 14.39
C PRO A 581 24.68 -6.97 13.16
N PHE A 582 25.01 -6.26 12.09
CA PHE A 582 24.22 -6.10 10.85
C PHE A 582 24.70 -7.07 9.75
N SER A 583 24.60 -8.38 10.00
CA SER A 583 24.89 -9.43 9.01
C SER A 583 23.67 -10.31 8.75
N LEU A 584 23.60 -10.93 7.57
CA LEU A 584 22.47 -11.79 7.19
C LEU A 584 22.27 -12.97 8.17
N LEU A 585 23.36 -13.58 8.62
CA LEU A 585 23.34 -14.65 9.62
C LEU A 585 22.75 -14.15 10.95
N ASN A 586 23.19 -12.97 11.42
CA ASN A 586 22.67 -12.43 12.68
C ASN A 586 21.18 -12.06 12.54
N ILE A 587 20.77 -11.49 11.40
CA ILE A 587 19.36 -11.20 11.13
C ILE A 587 18.52 -12.49 11.19
N ALA A 588 18.96 -13.56 10.53
CA ALA A 588 18.27 -14.84 10.56
C ALA A 588 18.16 -15.42 11.99
N ASN A 589 19.24 -15.30 12.78
CA ASN A 589 19.28 -15.78 14.16
C ASN A 589 18.38 -14.99 15.10
N ILE A 590 18.38 -13.65 15.02
CA ILE A 590 17.54 -12.81 15.88
C ILE A 590 16.05 -13.01 15.56
N MET A 591 15.69 -13.09 14.27
CA MET A 591 14.30 -13.32 13.90
C MET A 591 13.77 -14.67 14.42
N ASP A 592 14.63 -15.69 14.50
CA ASP A 592 14.33 -17.04 15.00
C ASP A 592 12.98 -17.60 14.52
N VAL A 593 12.73 -17.46 13.22
CA VAL A 593 11.43 -17.77 12.58
C VAL A 593 11.00 -19.21 12.87
N SER A 594 11.93 -20.16 12.78
CA SER A 594 11.66 -21.57 13.04
C SER A 594 11.18 -21.83 14.47
N LYS A 595 11.78 -21.18 15.47
CA LYS A 595 11.32 -21.34 16.87
C LYS A 595 9.98 -20.65 17.09
N LYS A 596 9.80 -19.42 16.57
CA LYS A 596 8.53 -18.69 16.69
C LYS A 596 7.36 -19.47 16.08
N LEU A 597 7.55 -20.07 14.90
CA LEU A 597 6.52 -20.89 14.24
C LEU A 597 6.19 -22.18 15.02
N LYS A 598 7.19 -22.82 15.64
CA LYS A 598 7.03 -24.04 16.46
C LYS A 598 6.39 -23.77 17.82
N ALA A 599 6.57 -22.57 18.36
CA ALA A 599 6.02 -22.16 19.66
C ALA A 599 4.55 -21.75 19.60
N ARG A 600 3.93 -21.76 18.41
CA ARG A 600 2.53 -21.40 18.22
C ARG A 600 1.57 -22.41 18.86
N HIS A 601 0.38 -21.92 19.17
CA HIS A 601 -0.72 -22.67 19.73
C HIS A 601 -1.85 -22.79 18.71
N VAL A 602 -2.10 -24.03 18.27
CA VAL A 602 -3.20 -24.33 17.37
C VAL A 602 -4.53 -24.23 18.14
N VAL A 603 -5.41 -23.37 17.65
CA VAL A 603 -6.74 -23.10 18.19
C VAL A 603 -7.79 -23.72 17.27
N PRO A 604 -8.74 -24.52 17.81
CA PRO A 604 -9.83 -25.08 17.00
C PRO A 604 -10.67 -23.99 16.33
N PRO A 605 -11.16 -24.20 15.08
CA PRO A 605 -11.92 -23.20 14.33
C PRO A 605 -13.08 -22.55 15.10
N LYS A 606 -13.81 -23.33 15.92
CA LYS A 606 -14.90 -22.80 16.76
C LYS A 606 -14.42 -21.70 17.72
N LYS A 607 -13.30 -21.94 18.42
CA LYS A 607 -12.72 -20.96 19.35
C LYS A 607 -12.14 -19.75 18.62
N PHE A 608 -11.57 -19.97 17.42
CA PHE A 608 -11.13 -18.88 16.55
C PHE A 608 -12.32 -17.97 16.16
N VAL A 609 -13.45 -18.54 15.74
CA VAL A 609 -14.66 -17.75 15.41
C VAL A 609 -15.22 -17.03 16.65
N GLU A 610 -15.20 -17.65 17.82
CA GLU A 610 -15.57 -17.00 19.09
C GLU A 610 -14.65 -15.81 19.40
N ALA A 611 -13.33 -15.96 19.20
CA ALA A 611 -12.37 -14.87 19.36
C ALA A 611 -12.65 -13.72 18.38
N LEU A 612 -12.93 -14.00 17.11
CA LEU A 612 -13.27 -12.96 16.13
C LEU A 612 -14.53 -12.18 16.52
N LYS A 613 -15.58 -12.86 17.00
CA LYS A 613 -16.81 -12.21 17.49
C LYS A 613 -16.54 -11.32 18.70
N LEU A 614 -15.67 -11.77 19.61
CA LEU A 614 -15.25 -10.94 20.73
C LEU A 614 -14.49 -9.70 20.24
N MET A 615 -13.57 -9.85 19.29
CA MET A 615 -12.82 -8.73 18.71
C MET A 615 -13.74 -7.73 18.00
N GLU A 616 -14.77 -8.20 17.29
CA GLU A 616 -15.78 -7.35 16.68
C GLU A 616 -16.49 -6.47 17.73
N HIS A 617 -16.79 -7.01 18.91
CA HIS A 617 -17.34 -6.22 20.02
C HIS A 617 -16.33 -5.25 20.66
N ARG A 618 -15.03 -5.56 20.61
CA ARG A 618 -13.97 -4.68 21.14
C ARG A 618 -13.56 -3.58 20.17
N TYR A 619 -13.79 -3.76 18.87
CA TYR A 619 -13.43 -2.79 17.85
C TYR A 619 -14.20 -1.48 18.04
N GLY A 620 -13.47 -0.37 18.17
CA GLY A 620 -14.06 0.95 18.43
C GLY A 620 -14.77 1.10 19.79
N ALA A 621 -14.69 0.11 20.68
CA ALA A 621 -15.28 0.17 22.01
C ALA A 621 -14.37 0.85 23.06
N LYS A 622 -14.96 1.18 24.20
CA LYS A 622 -14.31 1.78 25.39
C LYS A 622 -14.88 1.18 26.66
N ASP A 623 -14.27 1.52 27.79
CA ASP A 623 -14.70 1.11 29.13
C ASP A 623 -14.75 -0.41 29.31
N PHE A 624 -13.64 -1.08 28.99
CA PHE A 624 -13.51 -2.51 29.18
C PHE A 624 -12.12 -2.91 29.67
N VAL A 625 -12.09 -4.00 30.44
CA VAL A 625 -10.88 -4.71 30.83
C VAL A 625 -10.81 -6.01 30.04
N THR A 626 -9.63 -6.35 29.52
CA THR A 626 -9.40 -7.62 28.82
C THR A 626 -9.32 -8.75 29.84
N SER A 627 -9.35 -10.01 29.39
CA SER A 627 -9.04 -11.16 30.24
C SER A 627 -7.64 -11.13 30.84
N GLN A 628 -6.70 -10.36 30.25
CA GLN A 628 -5.29 -10.34 30.61
C GLN A 628 -4.66 -11.74 30.61
N ASP A 629 -5.23 -12.68 29.83
CA ASP A 629 -4.67 -14.01 29.67
C ASP A 629 -3.39 -13.96 28.83
N THR A 630 -2.26 -13.90 29.53
CA THR A 630 -0.94 -13.89 28.92
C THR A 630 -0.32 -15.28 28.85
N SER A 631 -1.04 -16.35 29.20
CA SER A 631 -0.48 -17.71 29.36
C SER A 631 0.24 -18.20 28.09
N LEU A 632 -0.29 -17.87 26.92
CA LEU A 632 0.22 -18.27 25.61
C LEU A 632 1.24 -17.29 25.00
N LEU A 633 1.39 -16.09 25.55
CA LEU A 633 2.33 -15.09 25.04
C LEU A 633 3.78 -15.45 25.43
N SER A 634 4.78 -15.02 24.66
CA SER A 634 6.18 -15.13 25.10
C SER A 634 6.54 -14.04 26.12
N ALA A 635 7.55 -14.28 26.95
CA ALA A 635 8.09 -13.23 27.80
C ALA A 635 8.61 -12.06 26.95
N GLY A 636 8.37 -10.83 27.41
CA GLY A 636 8.65 -9.59 26.67
C GLY A 636 7.54 -9.17 25.70
N THR A 637 6.48 -9.96 25.53
CA THR A 637 5.32 -9.55 24.71
C THR A 637 4.49 -8.50 25.45
N TYR A 638 4.21 -7.38 24.78
CA TYR A 638 3.26 -6.38 25.24
C TYR A 638 1.82 -6.85 24.98
N TYR A 639 0.93 -6.55 25.91
CA TYR A 639 -0.48 -6.92 25.83
C TYR A 639 -1.39 -5.80 26.34
N LEU A 640 -2.60 -5.71 25.78
CA LEU A 640 -3.62 -4.75 26.16
C LEU A 640 -4.28 -5.20 27.48
N THR A 641 -4.25 -4.34 28.50
CA THR A 641 -4.86 -4.61 29.80
C THR A 641 -6.31 -4.12 29.84
N HIS A 642 -6.53 -2.87 29.43
CA HIS A 642 -7.84 -2.24 29.43
C HIS A 642 -7.89 -1.02 28.51
N VAL A 643 -9.11 -0.63 28.17
CA VAL A 643 -9.44 0.62 27.49
C VAL A 643 -10.43 1.35 28.37
N ASP A 644 -10.09 2.56 28.82
CA ASP A 644 -10.96 3.30 29.73
C ASP A 644 -12.12 4.01 29.03
N SER A 645 -12.93 4.73 29.80
CA SER A 645 -14.11 5.46 29.31
C SER A 645 -13.80 6.61 28.34
N MET A 646 -12.54 6.98 28.18
CA MET A 646 -12.04 7.98 27.24
C MET A 646 -11.22 7.36 26.09
N TYR A 647 -11.38 6.07 25.83
CA TYR A 647 -10.69 5.33 24.76
C TYR A 647 -9.17 5.22 24.94
N ARG A 648 -8.63 5.61 26.11
CA ARG A 648 -7.19 5.49 26.37
C ARG A 648 -6.86 4.03 26.59
N ARG A 649 -5.88 3.53 25.84
CA ARG A 649 -5.42 2.14 25.91
C ARG A 649 -4.23 2.02 26.85
N PHE A 650 -4.20 0.95 27.65
CA PHE A 650 -3.14 0.71 28.61
C PHE A 650 -2.51 -0.65 28.35
N TYR A 651 -1.19 -0.66 28.23
CA TYR A 651 -0.41 -1.84 27.90
C TYR A 651 0.49 -2.22 29.06
N ASP A 652 0.73 -3.52 29.20
CA ASP A 652 1.72 -4.08 30.12
C ASP A 652 2.57 -5.12 29.37
N VAL A 653 3.66 -5.57 29.97
CA VAL A 653 4.60 -6.52 29.36
C VAL A 653 4.60 -7.83 30.13
N LYS A 654 4.53 -8.95 29.42
CA LYS A 654 4.65 -10.27 30.04
C LYS A 654 6.06 -10.44 30.61
N GLY A 655 6.18 -10.54 31.94
CA GLY A 655 7.44 -10.84 32.62
C GLY A 655 7.94 -12.27 32.42
N ASP A 656 9.21 -12.51 32.74
CA ASP A 656 9.75 -13.87 32.88
C ASP A 656 9.08 -14.55 34.09
N ALA A 657 8.67 -15.81 33.96
CA ALA A 657 7.95 -16.56 34.99
C ALA A 657 8.77 -16.88 36.28
N VAL A 658 9.86 -16.14 36.55
CA VAL A 658 10.80 -16.40 37.65
C VAL A 658 10.68 -15.38 38.80
N THR A 659 9.89 -14.31 38.69
CA THR A 659 9.77 -13.27 39.75
C THR A 659 8.50 -13.31 40.59
N THR A 660 7.79 -14.44 40.68
CA THR A 660 6.61 -14.59 41.55
C THR A 660 6.77 -15.68 42.62
N ALA A 661 7.98 -15.86 43.12
CA ALA A 661 8.26 -16.77 44.23
C ALA A 661 9.14 -16.18 45.33
N MET A 662 9.30 -14.85 45.48
CA MET A 662 9.92 -14.26 46.68
C MET A 662 9.46 -12.81 46.95
N SER A 663 8.24 -12.63 47.47
CA SER A 663 7.91 -11.48 48.33
C SER A 663 6.52 -11.66 48.95
N ASN A 664 6.43 -12.49 49.98
CA ASN A 664 5.43 -12.35 51.04
C ASN A 664 6.02 -13.03 52.28
N GLY A 665 6.87 -12.27 52.95
CA GLY A 665 7.52 -12.65 54.19
C GLY A 665 8.05 -11.39 54.86
N HIS A 666 7.14 -10.58 55.40
CA HIS A 666 7.28 -9.90 56.69
C HIS A 666 5.92 -9.36 57.16
#